data_AF-A0A4V3S7M0-F1
#
_entry.id   AF-A0A4V3S7M0-F1
#
_cell.length_a   1.000
_cell.length_b   1.000
_cell.length_c   1.000
_cell.angle_alpha   90.00
_cell.angle_beta   90.00
_cell.angle_gamma   90.00
#
_symmetry.space_group_name_H-M   'P 1'
#
loop_
_entity.id
_entity.type
_entity.pdbx_description
1 polymer ?
#
loop_
_entity_poly.entity_id
_entity_poly.type
_entity_poly.pdbx_seq_one_letter_code
_entity_poly.pdbx_strand_id
1 'polypeptide(L)'
;MRTEHGMEGSCPLLFPSFGEQSGSERGGGYSQKVGVYRPGADAIDLGYHTLDNNACRTTSSSSSSTPGVSSTPIRQQQQQQQLPQPKHHLVYHVAVNDLCQLDDNFTPIRQQQQQQQLPQPKHHLVYHVAVNDLCQLDDNLLLRIFSWLDTRDRCSLAQTCRRLWEIAWHPALWREVEVRYPQNATAALNALTRRGCHTCVRRLVLEGATGLPGIFAQLPYLNLTSLVLRHSRRVTDANVTTVLDSCAHLRELDLTGCPNVTRACGRTTILQLQSLDLSDCHGVEDSGLVLSLSRMPHLGCLYLRRCGRITDASLVAIASYCASLRQLSVSDCVKVTDFGVREVAARLGPSLRYFSVGKCDRVSDAGLLVVARHCYKLRYLNARGCEALSDSATIALARGCPRMRALDIGKCDIGDATLEALSTGCPNLKKLSLCGCERITDAGLEALAYYVRGLRQLNIGECPRVTWVGYRAICHETRGKIEKNAYRNENGNTATVTGSPVKDIYCLLFVDHIVDNSCFVVIYKLQLITQTVLLYIFLRLTALYYLFQDEKNQILTTNCWVTQVWTDHHLKWNASEFAGIRVIRVPYNRVWRPDTILYNNADPQYSSAVINTNVIVSHTGEVVWLSHGIFRSSCDINVEFFPFDEQRCALKWASWTYDGYQLELESQSEQGDVSNYQANGEFHLLDFTARRNVEYYSCCEEPYPDITYEIRLRRRPMFYVFNLILPCILINGVENSNIIISGVISHLRFKKKKFFKD
;
A
#
# COMPACT_ATOMS: atom_id res chain seq x y z
N MET A 1 9.32 -81.72 23.05
CA MET A 1 10.55 -82.12 23.78
C MET A 1 11.13 -80.82 24.33
N ARG A 2 11.10 -80.57 25.65
CA ARG A 2 12.10 -80.99 26.67
C ARG A 2 13.48 -80.38 26.38
N THR A 3 14.18 -79.69 27.29
CA THR A 3 13.96 -79.33 28.73
C THR A 3 14.88 -78.12 29.07
N GLU A 4 14.51 -77.12 29.88
CA GLU A 4 14.69 -76.98 31.37
C GLU A 4 16.16 -77.00 31.88
N HIS A 5 16.60 -76.20 32.87
CA HIS A 5 15.98 -75.14 33.72
C HIS A 5 16.69 -73.77 33.46
N GLY A 6 16.72 -72.69 34.27
CA GLY A 6 16.25 -72.27 35.62
C GLY A 6 16.82 -70.84 35.93
N MET A 7 16.59 -70.14 37.06
CA MET A 7 15.71 -70.34 38.23
C MET A 7 15.47 -68.98 38.98
N GLU A 8 15.43 -68.96 40.32
CA GLU A 8 14.99 -67.90 41.28
C GLU A 8 16.14 -67.03 41.89
N GLY A 9 15.94 -65.95 42.68
CA GLY A 9 14.73 -65.17 43.05
C GLY A 9 14.91 -64.19 44.26
N SER A 10 13.86 -63.38 44.53
CA SER A 10 13.34 -62.86 45.84
C SER A 10 14.10 -61.90 46.81
N CYS A 11 13.47 -60.73 47.07
CA CYS A 11 13.24 -59.92 48.33
C CYS A 11 14.05 -60.13 49.64
N PRO A 12 14.23 -59.11 50.56
CA PRO A 12 13.11 -58.29 51.13
C PRO A 12 13.36 -56.86 51.75
N LEU A 13 12.24 -56.16 52.02
CA LEU A 13 11.86 -55.25 53.14
C LEU A 13 12.77 -54.12 53.71
N LEU A 14 12.20 -52.90 53.87
CA LEU A 14 11.93 -52.26 55.19
C LEU A 14 11.07 -50.96 55.11
N PHE A 15 10.39 -50.61 56.20
CA PHE A 15 9.57 -49.38 56.45
C PHE A 15 10.16 -48.60 57.66
N PRO A 16 9.97 -47.28 57.79
CA PRO A 16 8.80 -46.64 58.45
C PRO A 16 8.20 -45.47 57.63
N SER A 17 6.94 -44.99 57.73
CA SER A 17 5.81 -45.01 58.70
C SER A 17 5.69 -43.77 59.63
N PHE A 18 4.46 -43.25 59.71
CA PHE A 18 3.97 -42.05 60.44
C PHE A 18 4.36 -40.66 59.87
N GLY A 19 3.47 -39.66 59.85
CA GLY A 19 2.08 -39.65 60.31
C GLY A 19 1.22 -38.50 59.76
N GLU A 20 -0.09 -38.59 59.97
CA GLU A 20 -1.11 -37.62 59.51
C GLU A 20 -1.26 -36.43 60.48
N GLN A 21 -1.78 -35.29 60.00
CA GLN A 21 -2.93 -34.62 60.65
C GLN A 21 -3.57 -33.51 59.80
N SER A 22 -4.75 -33.06 60.24
CA SER A 22 -5.71 -32.24 59.48
C SER A 22 -6.22 -31.01 60.25
N GLY A 23 -6.45 -29.89 59.56
CA GLY A 23 -7.11 -28.68 60.07
C GLY A 23 -6.74 -27.47 59.19
N SER A 24 -7.60 -26.61 58.63
CA SER A 24 -8.98 -26.16 58.89
C SER A 24 -9.10 -24.92 59.81
N GLU A 25 -9.88 -23.95 59.32
CA GLU A 25 -10.47 -22.75 59.98
C GLU A 25 -9.64 -21.45 60.19
N ARG A 26 -10.13 -20.38 59.53
CA ARG A 26 -10.39 -18.99 60.02
C ARG A 26 -9.28 -18.12 60.66
N GLY A 27 -8.96 -17.02 59.97
CA GLY A 27 -9.59 -15.71 60.26
C GLY A 27 -8.87 -14.68 61.16
N GLY A 28 -8.70 -13.46 60.63
CA GLY A 28 -8.27 -12.25 61.34
C GLY A 28 -6.74 -12.02 61.39
N GLY A 29 -6.19 -10.79 61.38
CA GLY A 29 -6.82 -9.47 61.20
C GLY A 29 -6.48 -8.45 62.30
N TYR A 30 -5.34 -7.75 62.18
CA TYR A 30 -4.97 -6.61 63.03
C TYR A 30 -4.17 -5.54 62.26
N SER A 31 -3.97 -4.35 62.87
CA SER A 31 -3.57 -3.11 62.18
C SER A 31 -2.72 -2.17 63.05
N GLN A 32 -2.09 -1.18 62.38
CA GLN A 32 -1.95 0.23 62.79
C GLN A 32 -0.54 0.76 63.18
N LYS A 33 -0.38 2.08 62.96
CA LYS A 33 0.71 3.02 63.28
C LYS A 33 1.86 3.02 62.25
N VAL A 34 2.12 4.08 61.44
CA VAL A 34 1.91 5.55 61.49
C VAL A 34 2.94 6.33 62.32
N GLY A 35 3.68 7.21 61.64
CA GLY A 35 4.47 8.33 62.16
C GLY A 35 4.57 9.41 61.08
N VAL A 36 4.52 10.70 61.46
CA VAL A 36 4.38 11.85 60.54
C VAL A 36 5.17 13.04 61.10
N TYR A 37 5.89 13.80 60.25
CA TYR A 37 6.06 15.27 60.42
C TYR A 37 6.51 15.97 59.11
N ARG A 38 6.39 17.30 59.09
CA ARG A 38 6.62 18.30 58.01
C ARG A 38 6.74 19.69 58.69
N PRO A 39 6.99 20.85 58.03
CA PRO A 39 7.41 21.13 56.66
C PRO A 39 8.62 22.12 56.60
N GLY A 40 8.89 22.70 55.42
CA GLY A 40 9.70 23.91 55.21
C GLY A 40 9.48 24.44 53.77
N ALA A 41 9.58 25.75 53.54
CA ALA A 41 9.30 26.39 52.23
C ALA A 41 10.17 27.64 52.01
N ASP A 42 10.41 28.03 50.74
CA ASP A 42 10.08 29.36 50.17
C ASP A 42 10.77 29.65 48.81
N ALA A 43 10.30 30.72 48.16
CA ALA A 43 10.97 31.56 47.16
C ALA A 43 11.36 31.02 45.75
N ILE A 44 10.42 31.28 44.82
CA ILE A 44 10.57 31.77 43.43
C ILE A 44 11.87 32.54 43.12
N ASP A 45 12.45 32.33 41.92
CA ASP A 45 12.84 33.44 41.00
C ASP A 45 12.91 32.99 39.51
N LEU A 46 12.98 33.97 38.59
CA LEU A 46 13.09 33.84 37.13
C LEU A 46 14.54 34.12 36.67
N GLY A 47 14.95 33.60 35.50
CA GLY A 47 16.29 33.90 34.96
C GLY A 47 16.52 33.43 33.52
N TYR A 48 16.67 34.39 32.61
CA TYR A 48 16.93 34.19 31.18
C TYR A 48 18.45 34.04 30.84
N HIS A 49 18.71 33.66 29.58
CA HIS A 49 19.87 34.03 28.74
C HIS A 49 21.24 33.33 28.88
N THR A 50 21.52 32.49 27.86
CA THR A 50 22.72 32.48 26.97
C THR A 50 24.15 32.59 27.52
N LEU A 51 25.00 31.63 27.10
CA LEU A 51 26.33 31.75 26.46
C LEU A 51 26.66 30.30 26.00
N ASP A 52 27.09 29.93 24.80
CA ASP A 52 27.96 30.48 23.73
C ASP A 52 29.45 30.12 23.83
N ASN A 53 29.95 29.54 22.73
CA ASN A 53 31.34 29.41 22.25
C ASN A 53 32.47 28.64 23.00
N ASN A 54 33.12 27.76 22.21
CA ASN A 54 34.57 27.53 22.05
C ASN A 54 35.45 26.73 23.07
N ALA A 55 35.67 25.45 22.70
CA ALA A 55 36.93 24.94 22.12
C ALA A 55 38.15 24.46 22.96
N CYS A 56 38.91 23.56 22.33
CA CYS A 56 40.35 23.26 22.45
C CYS A 56 40.93 22.35 23.57
N ARG A 57 41.41 21.16 23.12
CA ARG A 57 42.83 20.71 23.09
C ARG A 57 43.34 19.54 23.99
N THR A 58 43.66 18.44 23.28
CA THR A 58 44.91 17.61 23.32
C THR A 58 45.37 16.87 24.59
N THR A 59 45.50 15.54 24.48
CA THR A 59 46.72 14.68 24.62
C THR A 59 46.31 13.20 24.88
N SER A 60 47.09 12.14 24.64
CA SER A 60 48.01 11.73 23.55
C SER A 60 48.54 10.28 23.82
N SER A 61 49.15 9.59 22.85
CA SER A 61 49.76 8.22 22.91
C SER A 61 48.74 7.04 22.98
N SER A 62 48.97 5.79 22.53
CA SER A 62 50.03 5.07 21.74
C SER A 62 49.53 3.63 21.46
N SER A 63 49.98 2.80 20.50
CA SER A 63 50.85 2.91 19.29
C SER A 63 50.85 1.58 18.49
N SER A 64 51.35 1.58 17.24
CA SER A 64 51.71 0.43 16.37
C SER A 64 50.57 -0.47 15.81
N SER A 65 50.65 -1.08 14.62
CA SER A 65 51.76 -1.23 13.65
C SER A 65 51.31 -1.17 12.16
N THR A 66 52.18 -0.66 11.27
CA THR A 66 52.11 -0.77 9.78
C THR A 66 53.21 -1.75 9.27
N PRO A 67 53.47 -2.04 7.96
CA PRO A 67 53.62 -1.17 6.76
C PRO A 67 52.71 -1.60 5.58
N GLY A 68 52.75 -1.07 4.34
CA GLY A 68 53.47 0.01 3.62
C GLY A 68 52.65 0.38 2.35
N VAL A 69 53.00 1.29 1.42
CA VAL A 69 54.29 1.84 0.94
C VAL A 69 54.11 3.31 0.47
N SER A 70 55.23 4.03 0.27
CA SER A 70 55.38 5.42 -0.26
C SER A 70 54.90 5.61 -1.73
N SER A 71 54.87 6.80 -2.37
CA SER A 71 55.60 8.07 -2.15
C SER A 71 54.87 9.34 -2.65
N THR A 72 55.44 10.52 -2.34
CA THR A 72 55.01 11.90 -2.72
C THR A 72 56.05 12.54 -3.67
N PRO A 73 56.07 13.87 -4.02
CA PRO A 73 55.05 14.95 -4.10
C PRO A 73 55.13 15.79 -5.44
N ILE A 74 54.49 16.99 -5.46
CA ILE A 74 54.86 18.26 -6.19
C ILE A 74 54.07 18.72 -7.45
N ARG A 75 53.32 19.83 -7.24
CA ARG A 75 52.98 21.02 -8.08
C ARG A 75 52.77 21.01 -9.63
N GLN A 76 51.68 21.74 -9.97
CA GLN A 76 51.54 22.87 -10.93
C GLN A 76 50.95 22.68 -12.36
N GLN A 77 49.82 23.37 -12.53
CA GLN A 77 49.37 24.20 -13.67
C GLN A 77 48.77 23.61 -14.97
N GLN A 78 47.49 23.98 -15.14
CA GLN A 78 46.84 24.53 -16.35
C GLN A 78 46.26 23.61 -17.46
N GLN A 79 45.19 24.17 -18.05
CA GLN A 79 44.55 23.92 -19.37
C GLN A 79 43.82 22.59 -19.65
N GLN A 80 42.48 22.70 -19.60
CA GLN A 80 41.48 22.39 -20.65
C GLN A 80 41.57 21.12 -21.55
N GLN A 81 40.37 20.62 -21.87
CA GLN A 81 39.94 19.73 -22.97
C GLN A 81 39.82 18.20 -22.73
N GLN A 82 38.55 17.78 -22.65
CA GLN A 82 37.89 16.68 -23.39
C GLN A 82 38.23 15.19 -23.17
N LEU A 83 37.13 14.43 -22.91
CA LEU A 83 36.88 13.02 -23.29
C LEU A 83 37.69 11.92 -22.54
N PRO A 84 37.26 10.63 -22.51
CA PRO A 84 36.28 9.94 -23.37
C PRO A 84 35.11 9.19 -22.67
N GLN A 85 34.18 8.64 -23.48
CA GLN A 85 33.23 7.58 -23.08
C GLN A 85 33.80 6.16 -23.32
N PRO A 86 33.17 5.13 -22.73
CA PRO A 86 32.92 3.90 -23.48
C PRO A 86 31.48 3.33 -23.37
N LYS A 87 30.74 3.43 -24.48
CA LYS A 87 30.03 2.34 -25.21
C LYS A 87 29.00 1.41 -24.49
N HIS A 88 27.74 1.56 -24.93
CA HIS A 88 26.72 0.52 -25.24
C HIS A 88 26.29 -0.49 -24.13
N HIS A 89 24.99 -0.82 -23.95
CA HIS A 89 24.08 -1.32 -24.99
C HIS A 89 22.61 -0.87 -24.87
N LEU A 90 21.96 -0.89 -26.04
CA LEU A 90 20.57 -0.59 -26.44
C LEU A 90 19.48 -0.45 -25.36
N VAL A 91 18.76 0.67 -25.44
CA VAL A 91 17.34 0.82 -25.12
C VAL A 91 16.58 1.04 -26.44
N TYR A 92 15.38 0.50 -26.59
CA TYR A 92 14.48 0.83 -27.72
C TYR A 92 13.66 2.09 -27.38
N HIS A 93 13.77 3.13 -28.21
CA HIS A 93 13.00 4.38 -28.15
C HIS A 93 12.40 4.69 -29.52
N VAL A 94 11.08 4.96 -29.57
CA VAL A 94 10.32 5.84 -30.50
C VAL A 94 9.02 6.15 -29.74
N ALA A 95 8.64 7.36 -29.28
CA ALA A 95 8.97 8.75 -29.59
C ALA A 95 8.35 9.28 -30.90
N VAL A 96 7.24 10.01 -30.82
CA VAL A 96 6.48 10.55 -31.96
C VAL A 96 6.25 12.05 -31.78
N ASN A 97 6.94 12.87 -32.59
CA ASN A 97 6.42 14.03 -33.33
C ASN A 97 7.55 14.79 -34.02
N ASP A 98 7.22 15.39 -35.19
CA ASP A 98 7.88 16.48 -35.96
C ASP A 98 7.38 16.37 -37.43
N LEU A 99 7.18 17.40 -38.26
CA LEU A 99 7.23 18.88 -38.13
C LEU A 99 6.52 19.52 -39.37
N CYS A 100 6.04 20.78 -39.25
CA CYS A 100 5.88 21.78 -40.35
C CYS A 100 4.84 21.53 -41.50
N GLN A 101 4.35 22.52 -42.29
CA GLN A 101 4.60 23.98 -42.42
C GLN A 101 3.44 24.73 -43.16
N LEU A 102 3.34 26.07 -42.96
CA LEU A 102 2.88 27.17 -43.86
C LEU A 102 1.44 27.24 -44.46
N ASP A 103 0.64 28.14 -43.89
CA ASP A 103 0.15 29.45 -44.43
C ASP A 103 -0.66 29.63 -45.75
N ASP A 104 -1.68 30.51 -45.60
CA ASP A 104 -2.12 31.62 -46.47
C ASP A 104 -3.28 31.54 -47.51
N ASN A 105 -4.36 32.25 -47.14
CA ASN A 105 -5.17 33.21 -47.93
C ASN A 105 -6.37 32.83 -48.85
N PHE A 106 -7.44 33.63 -48.65
CA PHE A 106 -8.66 33.90 -49.46
C PHE A 106 -9.72 32.80 -49.80
N THR A 107 -10.99 33.23 -49.71
CA THR A 107 -12.21 32.44 -49.91
C THR A 107 -12.82 32.61 -51.30
N PRO A 108 -13.64 31.63 -51.74
CA PRO A 108 -14.87 31.97 -52.46
C PRO A 108 -16.12 31.21 -51.98
N ILE A 109 -17.25 31.47 -52.65
CA ILE A 109 -18.63 31.15 -52.25
C ILE A 109 -19.23 29.99 -53.09
N ARG A 110 -20.36 29.42 -52.62
CA ARG A 110 -21.39 28.59 -53.32
C ARG A 110 -21.20 27.06 -53.41
N GLN A 111 -22.04 26.37 -52.62
CA GLN A 111 -23.15 25.46 -53.01
C GLN A 111 -22.98 24.35 -54.08
N GLN A 112 -23.75 23.27 -53.83
CA GLN A 112 -24.29 22.26 -54.77
C GLN A 112 -23.40 21.10 -55.29
N GLN A 113 -23.39 20.03 -54.47
CA GLN A 113 -23.95 18.70 -54.79
C GLN A 113 -23.63 17.93 -56.10
N GLN A 114 -23.32 16.63 -55.89
CA GLN A 114 -23.55 15.46 -56.77
C GLN A 114 -22.74 15.29 -58.08
N GLN A 115 -21.82 14.31 -58.08
CA GLN A 115 -21.89 12.99 -58.79
C GLN A 115 -20.58 12.22 -58.51
N GLN A 116 -20.59 11.02 -57.93
CA GLN A 116 -20.91 9.68 -58.46
C GLN A 116 -19.78 8.95 -59.24
N GLN A 117 -19.44 7.76 -58.73
CA GLN A 117 -18.95 6.54 -59.41
C GLN A 117 -17.45 6.31 -59.77
N LEU A 118 -16.85 5.36 -59.02
CA LEU A 118 -16.06 4.19 -59.49
C LEU A 118 -14.60 4.40 -60.04
N PRO A 119 -13.74 3.36 -60.09
CA PRO A 119 -13.40 2.40 -59.01
C PRO A 119 -11.90 1.92 -58.98
N GLN A 120 -11.56 1.05 -58.00
CA GLN A 120 -10.34 0.19 -57.92
C GLN A 120 -8.98 0.91 -57.65
N PRO A 121 -7.90 0.19 -57.25
CA PRO A 121 -7.86 -0.80 -56.15
C PRO A 121 -6.63 -0.69 -55.21
N LYS A 122 -6.82 -1.14 -53.96
CA LYS A 122 -5.83 -1.82 -53.09
C LYS A 122 -4.41 -1.21 -52.96
N HIS A 123 -4.16 -0.60 -51.80
CA HIS A 123 -2.99 -0.97 -50.99
C HIS A 123 -3.46 -1.43 -49.60
N HIS A 124 -2.86 -2.49 -49.06
CA HIS A 124 -3.22 -3.03 -47.75
C HIS A 124 -2.64 -2.17 -46.63
N LEU A 125 -3.50 -1.60 -45.78
CA LEU A 125 -3.12 -1.03 -44.50
C LEU A 125 -3.81 -1.81 -43.38
N VAL A 126 -3.01 -2.26 -42.41
CA VAL A 126 -3.49 -2.99 -41.23
C VAL A 126 -3.96 -1.97 -40.20
N TYR A 127 -5.27 -1.88 -40.00
CA TYR A 127 -5.83 -1.05 -38.94
C TYR A 127 -5.55 -1.66 -37.57
N HIS A 128 -4.84 -0.93 -36.71
CA HIS A 128 -4.89 -1.16 -35.27
C HIS A 128 -6.25 -0.67 -34.75
N VAL A 129 -7.22 -1.60 -34.69
CA VAL A 129 -8.53 -1.33 -34.09
C VAL A 129 -8.37 -1.18 -32.57
N ALA A 130 -8.83 -0.06 -32.02
CA ALA A 130 -8.97 0.11 -30.58
C ALA A 130 -10.09 -0.82 -30.08
N VAL A 131 -9.74 -1.78 -29.21
CA VAL A 131 -10.65 -2.78 -28.65
C VAL A 131 -11.55 -2.14 -27.60
N ASN A 132 -12.65 -1.54 -28.07
CA ASN A 132 -13.63 -0.82 -27.22
C ASN A 132 -14.74 -1.74 -26.68
N ASP A 133 -14.72 -3.03 -27.02
CA ASP A 133 -15.69 -4.04 -26.57
C ASP A 133 -14.96 -5.35 -26.24
N LEU A 134 -15.33 -5.98 -25.11
CA LEU A 134 -14.83 -7.29 -24.70
C LEU A 134 -15.09 -8.36 -25.79
N CYS A 135 -16.15 -8.21 -26.57
CA CYS A 135 -16.52 -9.09 -27.68
C CYS A 135 -15.61 -8.95 -28.92
N GLN A 136 -14.62 -8.04 -28.91
CA GLN A 136 -13.61 -7.90 -29.96
C GLN A 136 -12.26 -8.58 -29.61
N LEU A 137 -12.07 -9.04 -28.36
CA LEU A 137 -10.92 -9.88 -27.98
C LEU A 137 -10.98 -11.24 -28.69
N ASP A 138 -9.84 -11.92 -28.85
CA ASP A 138 -9.80 -13.30 -29.37
C ASP A 138 -10.18 -14.35 -28.31
N ASP A 139 -10.57 -15.54 -28.76
CA ASP A 139 -11.04 -16.62 -27.88
C ASP A 139 -9.97 -17.13 -26.90
N ASN A 140 -8.67 -17.05 -27.23
CA ASN A 140 -7.61 -17.48 -26.31
C ASN A 140 -7.37 -16.45 -25.21
N LEU A 141 -7.47 -15.14 -25.51
CA LEU A 141 -7.48 -14.11 -24.47
C LEU A 141 -8.73 -14.21 -23.59
N LEU A 142 -9.92 -14.44 -24.17
CA LEU A 142 -11.15 -14.67 -23.39
C LEU A 142 -11.04 -15.92 -22.51
N LEU A 143 -10.52 -17.04 -23.02
CA LEU A 143 -10.25 -18.24 -22.22
C LEU A 143 -9.24 -17.98 -21.09
N ARG A 144 -8.20 -17.18 -21.32
CA ARG A 144 -7.27 -16.76 -20.26
C ARG A 144 -7.97 -15.93 -19.20
N ILE A 145 -8.76 -14.92 -19.58
CA ILE A 145 -9.55 -14.09 -18.65
C ILE A 145 -10.48 -14.98 -17.80
N PHE A 146 -11.24 -15.88 -18.45
CA PHE A 146 -12.19 -16.78 -17.78
C PHE A 146 -11.54 -17.83 -16.87
N SER A 147 -10.22 -18.05 -17.00
CA SER A 147 -9.45 -18.93 -16.11
C SER A 147 -9.07 -18.28 -14.77
N TRP A 148 -9.14 -16.95 -14.65
CA TRP A 148 -8.98 -16.23 -13.37
C TRP A 148 -10.29 -16.11 -12.58
N LEU A 149 -11.44 -16.35 -13.23
CA LEU A 149 -12.77 -16.26 -12.61
C LEU A 149 -13.10 -17.53 -11.85
N ASP A 150 -13.83 -17.37 -10.74
CA ASP A 150 -14.36 -18.52 -9.98
C ASP A 150 -15.51 -19.22 -10.73
N THR A 151 -16.09 -20.27 -10.13
CA THR A 151 -17.17 -21.02 -10.75
C THR A 151 -18.48 -20.21 -10.87
N ARG A 152 -18.74 -19.27 -9.96
CA ARG A 152 -19.94 -18.42 -9.96
C ARG A 152 -19.83 -17.34 -11.02
N ASP A 153 -18.76 -16.56 -11.02
CA ASP A 153 -18.58 -15.42 -11.92
C ASP A 153 -18.46 -15.85 -13.38
N ARG A 154 -17.83 -17.01 -13.63
CA ARG A 154 -17.83 -17.66 -14.94
C ARG A 154 -19.25 -18.05 -15.40
N CYS A 155 -20.10 -18.54 -14.50
CA CYS A 155 -21.52 -18.81 -14.81
C CYS A 155 -22.35 -17.52 -14.98
N SER A 156 -21.99 -16.43 -14.30
CA SER A 156 -22.61 -15.11 -14.48
C SER A 156 -22.29 -14.53 -15.86
N LEU A 157 -21.01 -14.48 -16.25
CA LEU A 157 -20.62 -13.99 -17.58
C LEU A 157 -21.18 -14.84 -18.72
N ALA A 158 -21.34 -16.16 -18.51
CA ALA A 158 -21.98 -17.05 -19.48
C ALA A 158 -23.43 -16.66 -19.84
N GLN A 159 -24.09 -15.80 -19.05
CA GLN A 159 -25.47 -15.35 -19.31
C GLN A 159 -25.53 -14.05 -20.15
N THR A 160 -24.40 -13.40 -20.42
CA THR A 160 -24.35 -12.07 -21.06
C THR A 160 -24.56 -12.12 -22.58
N CYS A 161 -23.81 -12.99 -23.28
CA CYS A 161 -23.96 -13.18 -24.73
C CYS A 161 -23.57 -14.59 -25.15
N ARG A 162 -23.99 -15.01 -26.35
CA ARG A 162 -23.76 -16.37 -26.86
C ARG A 162 -22.27 -16.72 -26.97
N ARG A 163 -21.41 -15.81 -27.44
CA ARG A 163 -19.96 -16.08 -27.56
C ARG A 163 -19.33 -16.34 -26.19
N LEU A 164 -19.67 -15.54 -25.18
CA LEU A 164 -19.16 -15.72 -23.82
C LEU A 164 -19.76 -16.97 -23.13
N TRP A 165 -20.98 -17.40 -23.49
CA TRP A 165 -21.52 -18.71 -23.11
C TRP A 165 -20.68 -19.86 -23.70
N GLU A 166 -20.39 -19.82 -25.00
CA GLU A 166 -19.62 -20.85 -25.70
C GLU A 166 -18.18 -20.96 -25.14
N ILE A 167 -17.55 -19.82 -24.82
CA ILE A 167 -16.26 -19.76 -24.11
C ILE A 167 -16.35 -20.29 -22.68
N ALA A 168 -17.38 -19.91 -21.92
CA ALA A 168 -17.54 -20.32 -20.52
C ALA A 168 -17.62 -21.84 -20.34
N TRP A 169 -18.21 -22.55 -21.30
CA TRP A 169 -18.34 -24.02 -21.27
C TRP A 169 -17.17 -24.77 -21.93
N HIS A 170 -16.08 -24.09 -22.30
CA HIS A 170 -14.89 -24.75 -22.81
C HIS A 170 -14.23 -25.65 -21.74
N PRO A 171 -13.99 -26.96 -21.99
CA PRO A 171 -13.61 -27.92 -20.94
C PRO A 171 -12.33 -27.58 -20.17
N ALA A 172 -11.40 -26.83 -20.75
CA ALA A 172 -10.16 -26.43 -20.07
C ALA A 172 -10.39 -25.56 -18.82
N LEU A 173 -11.51 -24.83 -18.75
CA LEU A 173 -11.87 -23.99 -17.60
C LEU A 173 -12.38 -24.81 -16.40
N TRP A 174 -12.91 -26.00 -16.65
CA TRP A 174 -13.63 -26.84 -15.68
C TRP A 174 -12.74 -27.87 -14.97
N ARG A 175 -11.43 -27.60 -14.88
CA ARG A 175 -10.48 -28.40 -14.08
C ARG A 175 -10.77 -28.34 -12.58
N GLU A 176 -11.31 -27.21 -12.14
CA GLU A 176 -11.73 -26.97 -10.77
C GLU A 176 -13.18 -26.45 -10.77
N VAL A 177 -13.97 -26.97 -9.83
CA VAL A 177 -15.40 -26.67 -9.68
C VAL A 177 -15.67 -26.38 -8.21
N GLU A 178 -16.15 -25.18 -7.91
CA GLU A 178 -16.50 -24.76 -6.54
C GLU A 178 -17.98 -24.38 -6.45
N VAL A 179 -18.70 -24.98 -5.50
CA VAL A 179 -20.12 -24.72 -5.27
C VAL A 179 -20.37 -24.54 -3.77
N ARG A 180 -20.66 -23.31 -3.35
CA ARG A 180 -20.98 -22.97 -1.96
C ARG A 180 -22.49 -23.03 -1.71
N TYR A 181 -22.85 -23.62 -0.57
CA TYR A 181 -24.21 -23.82 -0.05
C TYR A 181 -25.23 -24.46 -1.02
N PRO A 182 -24.87 -25.50 -1.81
CA PRO A 182 -25.78 -26.06 -2.80
C PRO A 182 -26.87 -26.93 -2.14
N GLN A 183 -28.13 -26.52 -2.34
CA GLN A 183 -29.29 -27.36 -2.03
C GLN A 183 -29.32 -28.65 -2.88
N ASN A 184 -28.82 -28.59 -4.12
CA ASN A 184 -28.71 -29.75 -5.02
C ASN A 184 -27.47 -29.65 -5.93
N ALA A 185 -26.29 -30.01 -5.41
CA ALA A 185 -25.06 -30.05 -6.23
C ALA A 185 -25.05 -31.20 -7.25
N THR A 186 -25.92 -32.21 -7.12
CA THR A 186 -26.14 -33.21 -8.18
C THR A 186 -26.63 -32.53 -9.48
N ALA A 187 -27.46 -31.50 -9.39
CA ALA A 187 -27.92 -30.73 -10.55
C ALA A 187 -26.78 -29.96 -11.24
N ALA A 188 -25.82 -29.43 -10.48
CA ALA A 188 -24.65 -28.74 -11.01
C ALA A 188 -23.71 -29.71 -11.76
N LEU A 189 -23.41 -30.88 -11.19
CA LEU A 189 -22.63 -31.92 -11.86
C LEU A 189 -23.36 -32.45 -13.11
N ASN A 190 -24.67 -32.69 -13.04
CA ASN A 190 -25.48 -33.02 -14.23
C ASN A 190 -25.44 -31.96 -15.33
N ALA A 191 -25.19 -30.68 -14.99
CA ALA A 191 -25.03 -29.61 -15.97
C ALA A 191 -23.61 -29.57 -16.60
N LEU A 192 -22.60 -30.10 -15.93
CA LEU A 192 -21.25 -30.32 -16.47
C LEU A 192 -21.18 -31.61 -17.30
N THR A 193 -21.86 -32.68 -16.87
CA THR A 193 -21.92 -33.95 -17.57
C THR A 193 -22.60 -33.80 -18.94
N ARG A 194 -23.77 -33.13 -18.99
CA ARG A 194 -24.48 -32.80 -20.23
C ARG A 194 -23.71 -31.88 -21.21
N ARG A 195 -22.60 -31.26 -20.77
CA ARG A 195 -21.73 -30.41 -21.59
C ARG A 195 -20.33 -31.00 -21.80
N GLY A 196 -20.13 -32.30 -21.53
CA GLY A 196 -18.84 -32.98 -21.71
C GLY A 196 -17.71 -32.54 -20.76
N CYS A 197 -17.92 -31.52 -19.92
CA CYS A 197 -16.89 -30.93 -19.07
C CYS A 197 -16.44 -31.83 -17.91
N HIS A 198 -17.29 -32.77 -17.50
CA HIS A 198 -17.08 -33.65 -16.33
C HIS A 198 -15.74 -34.42 -16.33
N THR A 199 -15.26 -34.86 -17.49
CA THR A 199 -13.99 -35.61 -17.64
C THR A 199 -12.76 -34.77 -17.32
N CYS A 200 -12.87 -33.43 -17.40
CA CYS A 200 -11.79 -32.49 -17.14
C CYS A 200 -11.66 -32.10 -15.66
N VAL A 201 -12.68 -32.35 -14.83
CA VAL A 201 -12.68 -32.01 -13.41
C VAL A 201 -11.60 -32.81 -12.67
N ARG A 202 -10.73 -32.11 -11.95
CA ARG A 202 -9.64 -32.65 -11.11
C ARG A 202 -9.78 -32.27 -9.63
N ARG A 203 -10.42 -31.13 -9.35
CA ARG A 203 -10.76 -30.65 -8.02
C ARG A 203 -12.24 -30.29 -7.94
N LEU A 204 -12.94 -30.84 -6.95
CA LEU A 204 -14.35 -30.53 -6.68
C LEU A 204 -14.49 -30.04 -5.23
N VAL A 205 -15.04 -28.84 -5.08
CA VAL A 205 -15.27 -28.17 -3.79
C VAL A 205 -16.76 -27.97 -3.57
N LEU A 206 -17.29 -28.58 -2.50
CA LEU A 206 -18.67 -28.44 -2.05
C LEU A 206 -18.66 -27.97 -0.59
N GLU A 207 -19.18 -26.77 -0.33
CA GLU A 207 -19.26 -26.19 1.01
C GLU A 207 -20.73 -26.11 1.45
N GLY A 208 -21.07 -26.56 2.66
CA GLY A 208 -22.42 -26.48 3.21
C GLY A 208 -23.49 -27.28 2.44
N ALA A 209 -23.10 -28.34 1.73
CA ALA A 209 -23.96 -29.07 0.80
C ALA A 209 -24.99 -29.98 1.51
N THR A 210 -26.23 -29.97 1.02
CA THR A 210 -27.36 -30.74 1.61
C THR A 210 -27.99 -31.76 0.65
N GLY A 211 -27.89 -31.56 -0.67
CA GLY A 211 -28.38 -32.48 -1.71
C GLY A 211 -27.30 -33.40 -2.28
N LEU A 212 -26.68 -34.21 -1.42
CA LEU A 212 -25.48 -35.00 -1.74
C LEU A 212 -25.68 -36.42 -2.34
N PRO A 213 -26.75 -37.21 -2.07
CA PRO A 213 -26.77 -38.63 -2.45
C PRO A 213 -26.49 -38.94 -3.92
N GLY A 214 -27.04 -38.14 -4.85
CA GLY A 214 -26.81 -38.32 -6.29
C GLY A 214 -25.39 -37.98 -6.77
N ILE A 215 -24.60 -37.25 -5.97
CA ILE A 215 -23.20 -36.92 -6.30
C ILE A 215 -22.32 -38.15 -6.17
N PHE A 216 -22.50 -38.95 -5.12
CA PHE A 216 -21.67 -40.14 -4.87
C PHE A 216 -21.83 -41.19 -5.98
N ALA A 217 -22.98 -41.23 -6.66
CA ALA A 217 -23.20 -42.05 -7.86
C ALA A 217 -22.48 -41.52 -9.11
N GLN A 218 -22.04 -40.26 -9.13
CA GLN A 218 -21.34 -39.62 -10.26
C GLN A 218 -19.82 -39.61 -10.10
N LEU A 219 -19.31 -39.70 -8.86
CA LEU A 219 -17.87 -39.72 -8.57
C LEU A 219 -17.06 -40.79 -9.34
N PRO A 220 -17.56 -42.03 -9.63
CA PRO A 220 -16.82 -43.00 -10.43
C PRO A 220 -16.48 -42.53 -11.86
N TYR A 221 -17.26 -41.58 -12.40
CA TYR A 221 -17.07 -41.02 -13.74
C TYR A 221 -16.22 -39.73 -13.74
N LEU A 222 -15.73 -39.30 -12.57
CA LEU A 222 -14.88 -38.14 -12.41
C LEU A 222 -13.45 -38.59 -12.05
N ASN A 223 -12.47 -38.19 -12.86
CA ASN A 223 -11.05 -38.43 -12.57
C ASN A 223 -10.54 -37.39 -11.54
N LEU A 224 -11.09 -37.45 -10.31
CA LEU A 224 -10.75 -36.52 -9.23
C LEU A 224 -9.39 -36.84 -8.62
N THR A 225 -8.61 -35.77 -8.41
CA THR A 225 -7.38 -35.78 -7.61
C THR A 225 -7.56 -35.10 -6.25
N SER A 226 -8.58 -34.24 -6.12
CA SER A 226 -8.92 -33.51 -4.89
C SER A 226 -10.45 -33.44 -4.74
N LEU A 227 -10.95 -33.75 -3.55
CA LEU A 227 -12.36 -33.60 -3.18
C LEU A 227 -12.46 -32.89 -1.82
N VAL A 228 -13.27 -31.85 -1.78
CA VAL A 228 -13.48 -31.02 -0.59
C VAL A 228 -14.98 -30.96 -0.28
N LEU A 229 -15.38 -31.48 0.88
CA LEU A 229 -16.76 -31.53 1.38
C LEU A 229 -16.83 -30.80 2.73
N ARG A 230 -16.85 -29.47 2.72
CA ARG A 230 -16.81 -28.65 3.94
C ARG A 230 -18.19 -28.42 4.53
N HIS A 231 -18.28 -28.36 5.86
CA HIS A 231 -19.48 -28.05 6.66
C HIS A 231 -20.75 -28.84 6.26
N SER A 232 -20.57 -30.00 5.62
CA SER A 232 -21.62 -30.70 4.88
C SER A 232 -22.28 -31.73 5.79
N ARG A 233 -23.26 -31.27 6.58
CA ARG A 233 -23.91 -32.02 7.69
C ARG A 233 -24.51 -33.39 7.32
N ARG A 234 -24.74 -33.67 6.03
CA ARG A 234 -25.26 -34.96 5.54
C ARG A 234 -24.19 -35.94 5.01
N VAL A 235 -22.90 -35.61 5.09
CA VAL A 235 -21.82 -36.58 4.83
C VAL A 235 -21.71 -37.54 6.01
N THR A 236 -21.71 -38.84 5.73
CA THR A 236 -21.54 -39.92 6.71
C THR A 236 -20.37 -40.83 6.31
N ASP A 237 -19.87 -41.66 7.23
CA ASP A 237 -18.86 -42.70 6.97
C ASP A 237 -19.15 -43.52 5.69
N ALA A 238 -20.41 -43.89 5.45
CA ALA A 238 -20.81 -44.67 4.28
C ALA A 238 -20.54 -43.91 2.97
N ASN A 239 -20.77 -42.59 2.96
CA ASN A 239 -20.45 -41.74 1.81
C ASN A 239 -18.94 -41.61 1.61
N VAL A 240 -18.18 -41.47 2.70
CA VAL A 240 -16.70 -41.41 2.66
C VAL A 240 -16.11 -42.73 2.17
N THR A 241 -16.69 -43.86 2.56
CA THR A 241 -16.33 -45.19 2.03
C THR A 241 -16.56 -45.24 0.52
N THR A 242 -17.73 -44.80 0.03
CA THR A 242 -18.02 -44.73 -1.42
C THR A 242 -17.03 -43.83 -2.17
N VAL A 243 -16.65 -42.68 -1.61
CA VAL A 243 -15.61 -41.78 -2.17
C VAL A 243 -14.29 -42.54 -2.32
N LEU A 244 -13.81 -43.16 -1.24
CA LEU A 244 -12.49 -43.80 -1.18
C LEU A 244 -12.41 -45.07 -2.03
N ASP A 245 -13.51 -45.80 -2.22
CA ASP A 245 -13.58 -46.97 -3.09
C ASP A 245 -13.77 -46.61 -4.58
N SER A 246 -14.39 -45.45 -4.88
CA SER A 246 -14.67 -45.03 -6.27
C SER A 246 -13.55 -44.21 -6.91
N CYS A 247 -12.89 -43.33 -6.14
CA CYS A 247 -11.97 -42.33 -6.68
C CYS A 247 -10.50 -42.80 -6.60
N ALA A 248 -10.13 -43.79 -7.43
CA ALA A 248 -8.80 -44.43 -7.43
C ALA A 248 -7.58 -43.48 -7.62
N HIS A 249 -7.79 -42.23 -8.05
CA HIS A 249 -6.75 -41.22 -8.24
C HIS A 249 -6.77 -40.09 -7.19
N LEU A 250 -7.60 -40.20 -6.15
CA LEU A 250 -7.76 -39.18 -5.11
C LEU A 250 -6.50 -39.07 -4.26
N ARG A 251 -5.96 -37.85 -4.16
CA ARG A 251 -4.76 -37.51 -3.36
C ARG A 251 -5.07 -36.56 -2.21
N GLU A 252 -6.12 -35.75 -2.32
CA GLU A 252 -6.58 -34.82 -1.29
C GLU A 252 -8.05 -35.08 -0.97
N LEU A 253 -8.35 -35.25 0.32
CA LEU A 253 -9.71 -35.34 0.85
C LEU A 253 -9.85 -34.40 2.05
N ASP A 254 -10.71 -33.40 1.93
CA ASP A 254 -11.04 -32.45 3.01
C ASP A 254 -12.52 -32.64 3.38
N LEU A 255 -12.78 -32.99 4.64
CA LEU A 255 -14.11 -33.21 5.20
C LEU A 255 -14.43 -32.20 6.31
N THR A 256 -13.74 -31.05 6.34
CA THR A 256 -13.74 -30.11 7.48
C THR A 256 -15.16 -29.73 7.91
N GLY A 257 -15.51 -30.00 9.17
CA GLY A 257 -16.81 -29.67 9.74
C GLY A 257 -17.95 -30.60 9.30
N CYS A 258 -17.66 -31.86 8.91
CA CYS A 258 -18.66 -32.91 8.75
C CYS A 258 -18.85 -33.68 10.08
N PRO A 259 -19.88 -33.37 10.90
CA PRO A 259 -20.02 -33.92 12.26
C PRO A 259 -20.39 -35.40 12.30
N ASN A 260 -20.98 -35.94 11.22
CA ASN A 260 -21.43 -37.33 11.09
C ASN A 260 -20.36 -38.25 10.46
N VAL A 261 -19.11 -37.79 10.37
CA VAL A 261 -17.95 -38.60 10.02
C VAL A 261 -17.21 -39.00 11.29
N THR A 262 -17.01 -40.30 11.47
CA THR A 262 -16.22 -40.90 12.57
C THR A 262 -14.92 -41.51 12.05
N ARG A 263 -14.89 -41.91 10.76
CA ARG A 263 -13.75 -42.57 10.10
C ARG A 263 -13.74 -42.32 8.59
N ALA A 264 -12.55 -42.28 8.01
CA ALA A 264 -12.30 -42.18 6.58
C ALA A 264 -11.58 -43.45 6.08
N CYS A 265 -12.33 -44.55 5.94
CA CYS A 265 -11.80 -45.84 5.51
C CYS A 265 -12.58 -46.34 4.29
N GLY A 266 -11.87 -46.81 3.25
CA GLY A 266 -12.45 -47.59 2.16
C GLY A 266 -12.52 -49.09 2.50
N ARG A 267 -13.08 -49.88 1.58
CA ARG A 267 -12.94 -51.35 1.53
C ARG A 267 -11.61 -51.77 0.89
N THR A 268 -11.00 -50.90 0.10
CA THR A 268 -9.67 -51.09 -0.50
C THR A 268 -8.57 -51.26 0.57
N THR A 269 -7.53 -52.03 0.24
CA THR A 269 -6.51 -52.43 1.22
C THR A 269 -5.47 -51.35 1.53
N ILE A 270 -5.13 -50.50 0.54
CA ILE A 270 -4.19 -49.39 0.62
C ILE A 270 -4.69 -48.25 -0.28
N LEU A 271 -4.66 -47.01 0.21
CA LEU A 271 -5.07 -45.80 -0.50
C LEU A 271 -3.85 -44.94 -0.89
N GLN A 272 -3.93 -44.26 -2.03
CA GLN A 272 -2.91 -43.32 -2.54
C GLN A 272 -3.08 -41.88 -2.01
N LEU A 273 -3.78 -41.71 -0.90
CA LEU A 273 -4.10 -40.40 -0.32
C LEU A 273 -2.86 -39.74 0.27
N GLN A 274 -2.65 -38.46 -0.04
CA GLN A 274 -1.49 -37.65 0.34
C GLN A 274 -1.85 -36.53 1.32
N SER A 275 -3.11 -36.09 1.33
CA SER A 275 -3.65 -35.06 2.22
C SER A 275 -5.03 -35.46 2.74
N LEU A 276 -5.23 -35.38 4.06
CA LEU A 276 -6.50 -35.61 4.74
C LEU A 276 -6.77 -34.48 5.74
N ASP A 277 -7.91 -33.79 5.60
CA ASP A 277 -8.42 -32.86 6.61
C ASP A 277 -9.73 -33.39 7.22
N LEU A 278 -9.70 -33.61 8.53
CA LEU A 278 -10.81 -34.06 9.38
C LEU A 278 -11.11 -33.02 10.49
N SER A 279 -10.62 -31.78 10.33
CA SER A 279 -10.85 -30.72 11.30
C SER A 279 -12.35 -30.47 11.52
N ASP A 280 -12.75 -30.13 12.74
CA ASP A 280 -14.15 -29.92 13.14
C ASP A 280 -15.07 -31.15 12.94
N CYS A 281 -14.53 -32.33 12.60
CA CYS A 281 -15.26 -33.60 12.65
C CYS A 281 -15.28 -34.13 14.10
N HIS A 282 -16.15 -33.55 14.94
CA HIS A 282 -16.25 -33.91 16.37
C HIS A 282 -16.67 -35.37 16.64
N GLY A 283 -17.09 -36.12 15.61
CA GLY A 283 -17.36 -37.56 15.67
C GLY A 283 -16.12 -38.45 15.57
N VAL A 284 -14.97 -37.93 15.13
CA VAL A 284 -13.72 -38.70 14.97
C VAL A 284 -13.06 -38.97 16.33
N GLU A 285 -12.83 -40.24 16.62
CA GLU A 285 -12.17 -40.76 17.82
C GLU A 285 -10.99 -41.67 17.46
N ASP A 286 -10.21 -42.08 18.47
CA ASP A 286 -8.99 -42.88 18.27
C ASP A 286 -9.23 -44.17 17.47
N SER A 287 -10.35 -44.87 17.72
CA SER A 287 -10.66 -46.13 17.03
C SER A 287 -10.89 -45.93 15.52
N GLY A 288 -11.68 -44.91 15.16
CA GLY A 288 -11.98 -44.54 13.78
C GLY A 288 -10.76 -44.00 13.04
N LEU A 289 -9.91 -43.23 13.73
CA LEU A 289 -8.68 -42.70 13.13
C LEU A 289 -7.63 -43.80 12.91
N VAL A 290 -7.41 -44.71 13.87
CA VAL A 290 -6.51 -45.88 13.71
C VAL A 290 -6.89 -46.68 12.46
N LEU A 291 -8.17 -47.01 12.30
CA LEU A 291 -8.66 -47.74 11.12
C LEU A 291 -8.39 -46.95 9.82
N SER A 292 -8.64 -45.65 9.81
CA SER A 292 -8.43 -44.78 8.65
C SER A 292 -6.95 -44.72 8.24
N LEU A 293 -6.05 -44.47 9.20
CA LEU A 293 -4.61 -44.30 8.95
C LEU A 293 -3.92 -45.61 8.58
N SER A 294 -4.41 -46.77 9.05
CA SER A 294 -3.90 -48.09 8.66
C SER A 294 -3.96 -48.35 7.15
N ARG A 295 -4.78 -47.59 6.41
CA ARG A 295 -4.93 -47.66 4.95
C ARG A 295 -4.16 -46.59 4.18
N MET A 296 -3.47 -45.65 4.84
CA MET A 296 -2.91 -44.43 4.23
C MET A 296 -1.39 -44.25 4.46
N PRO A 297 -0.52 -45.21 4.08
CA PRO A 297 0.93 -45.14 4.37
C PRO A 297 1.66 -44.00 3.63
N HIS A 298 1.06 -43.45 2.57
CA HIS A 298 1.63 -42.35 1.77
C HIS A 298 1.20 -40.95 2.22
N LEU A 299 0.48 -40.85 3.35
CA LEU A 299 -0.07 -39.57 3.83
C LEU A 299 1.05 -38.57 4.17
N GLY A 300 1.04 -37.41 3.51
CA GLY A 300 2.01 -36.32 3.69
C GLY A 300 1.47 -35.15 4.50
N CYS A 301 0.15 -35.01 4.60
CA CYS A 301 -0.55 -33.94 5.31
C CYS A 301 -1.77 -34.50 6.06
N LEU A 302 -1.89 -34.20 7.36
CA LEU A 302 -3.00 -34.61 8.21
C LEU A 302 -3.41 -33.47 9.13
N TYR A 303 -4.71 -33.13 9.12
CA TYR A 303 -5.28 -32.08 9.94
C TYR A 303 -6.50 -32.60 10.71
N LEU A 304 -6.50 -32.37 12.03
CA LEU A 304 -7.43 -32.91 13.02
C LEU A 304 -7.84 -31.82 14.03
N ARG A 305 -7.96 -30.56 13.57
CA ARG A 305 -8.18 -29.41 14.47
C ARG A 305 -9.56 -29.50 15.12
N ARG A 306 -9.69 -29.20 16.42
CA ARG A 306 -10.95 -29.28 17.19
C ARG A 306 -11.61 -30.68 17.21
N CYS A 307 -10.84 -31.74 16.98
CA CYS A 307 -11.27 -33.12 17.16
C CYS A 307 -11.20 -33.53 18.66
N GLY A 308 -12.07 -32.95 19.50
CA GLY A 308 -12.02 -33.10 20.97
C GLY A 308 -12.20 -34.53 21.55
N ARG A 309 -12.33 -35.56 20.71
CA ARG A 309 -12.40 -36.97 21.14
C ARG A 309 -11.08 -37.73 21.00
N ILE A 310 -10.15 -37.32 20.13
CA ILE A 310 -8.86 -38.01 19.96
C ILE A 310 -7.96 -37.81 21.17
N THR A 311 -7.05 -38.76 21.42
CA THR A 311 -6.07 -38.74 22.50
C THR A 311 -4.66 -39.00 21.97
N ASP A 312 -3.68 -39.17 22.86
CA ASP A 312 -2.33 -39.59 22.47
C ASP A 312 -2.30 -40.94 21.73
N ALA A 313 -3.32 -41.80 21.87
CA ALA A 313 -3.44 -43.04 21.10
C ALA A 313 -3.52 -42.76 19.58
N SER A 314 -4.23 -41.71 19.17
CA SER A 314 -4.21 -41.22 17.78
C SER A 314 -2.80 -40.77 17.36
N LEU A 315 -2.06 -40.08 18.22
CA LEU A 315 -0.71 -39.61 17.89
C LEU A 315 0.29 -40.77 17.76
N VAL A 316 0.20 -41.79 18.61
CA VAL A 316 0.94 -43.05 18.48
C VAL A 316 0.62 -43.75 17.15
N ALA A 317 -0.66 -43.78 16.75
CA ALA A 317 -1.09 -44.36 15.48
C ALA A 317 -0.55 -43.58 14.27
N ILE A 318 -0.64 -42.25 14.28
CA ILE A 318 -0.05 -41.37 13.25
C ILE A 318 1.46 -41.62 13.13
N ALA A 319 2.16 -41.68 14.26
CA ALA A 319 3.59 -41.91 14.34
C ALA A 319 4.02 -43.34 13.94
N SER A 320 3.07 -44.28 13.87
CA SER A 320 3.32 -45.68 13.48
C SER A 320 2.96 -45.98 12.02
N TYR A 321 1.87 -45.43 11.49
CA TYR A 321 1.41 -45.71 10.12
C TYR A 321 1.89 -44.68 9.08
N CYS A 322 2.09 -43.42 9.47
CA CYS A 322 2.31 -42.32 8.52
C CYS A 322 3.78 -41.83 8.48
N ALA A 323 4.74 -42.73 8.29
CA ALA A 323 6.18 -42.40 8.29
C ALA A 323 6.59 -41.27 7.30
N SER A 324 5.83 -41.09 6.22
CA SER A 324 6.05 -40.04 5.21
C SER A 324 5.50 -38.66 5.58
N LEU A 325 4.82 -38.50 6.71
CA LEU A 325 4.08 -37.30 7.08
C LEU A 325 4.99 -36.06 7.20
N ARG A 326 4.55 -34.94 6.63
CA ARG A 326 5.31 -33.66 6.60
C ARG A 326 4.57 -32.53 7.29
N GLN A 327 3.24 -32.62 7.37
CA GLN A 327 2.39 -31.61 7.99
C GLN A 327 1.38 -32.29 8.91
N LEU A 328 1.36 -31.89 10.17
CA LEU A 328 0.39 -32.36 11.17
C LEU A 328 -0.19 -31.17 11.94
N SER A 329 -1.51 -31.13 12.10
CA SER A 329 -2.19 -30.24 13.04
C SER A 329 -3.17 -31.02 13.90
N VAL A 330 -2.97 -30.96 15.20
CA VAL A 330 -3.87 -31.48 16.26
C VAL A 330 -4.26 -30.36 17.21
N SER A 331 -4.26 -29.11 16.73
CA SER A 331 -4.61 -27.94 17.53
C SER A 331 -6.05 -28.00 18.05
N ASP A 332 -6.27 -27.50 19.27
CA ASP A 332 -7.59 -27.49 19.92
C ASP A 332 -8.10 -28.92 20.21
N CYS A 333 -7.18 -29.87 20.43
CA CYS A 333 -7.45 -31.24 20.87
C CYS A 333 -7.05 -31.41 22.34
N VAL A 334 -7.88 -30.91 23.26
CA VAL A 334 -7.66 -30.79 24.72
C VAL A 334 -7.30 -32.07 25.50
N LYS A 335 -7.28 -33.25 24.84
CA LYS A 335 -6.86 -34.53 25.43
C LYS A 335 -5.46 -35.00 24.98
N VAL A 336 -4.84 -34.32 24.02
CA VAL A 336 -3.45 -34.58 23.58
C VAL A 336 -2.49 -34.04 24.63
N THR A 337 -1.43 -34.79 24.93
CA THR A 337 -0.43 -34.43 25.94
C THR A 337 1.00 -34.53 25.40
N ASP A 338 1.97 -34.18 26.25
CA ASP A 338 3.39 -34.43 26.00
C ASP A 338 3.72 -35.88 25.64
N PHE A 339 2.91 -36.89 25.99
CA PHE A 339 3.17 -38.28 25.56
C PHE A 339 3.00 -38.45 24.04
N GLY A 340 1.86 -38.05 23.47
CA GLY A 340 1.62 -38.15 22.04
C GLY A 340 2.55 -37.24 21.23
N VAL A 341 2.84 -36.03 21.76
CA VAL A 341 3.79 -35.10 21.13
C VAL A 341 5.20 -35.70 21.05
N ARG A 342 5.67 -36.39 22.10
CA ARG A 342 6.98 -37.07 22.11
C ARG A 342 7.05 -38.20 21.09
N GLU A 343 6.02 -39.03 21.00
CA GLU A 343 5.99 -40.15 20.04
C GLU A 343 5.98 -39.67 18.58
N VAL A 344 5.20 -38.62 18.27
CA VAL A 344 5.23 -37.94 16.96
C VAL A 344 6.62 -37.36 16.68
N ALA A 345 7.22 -36.64 17.63
CA ALA A 345 8.53 -36.03 17.43
C ALA A 345 9.65 -37.07 17.23
N ALA A 346 9.68 -38.13 18.03
CA ALA A 346 10.71 -39.17 17.98
C ALA A 346 10.67 -39.96 16.66
N ARG A 347 9.47 -40.31 16.16
CA ARG A 347 9.31 -41.14 14.96
C ARG A 347 9.25 -40.33 13.66
N LEU A 348 8.63 -39.15 13.67
CA LEU A 348 8.38 -38.33 12.46
C LEU A 348 9.26 -37.07 12.35
N GLY A 349 10.05 -36.72 13.37
CA GLY A 349 10.93 -35.54 13.35
C GLY A 349 11.83 -35.41 12.10
N PRO A 350 12.41 -36.50 11.56
CA PRO A 350 13.19 -36.45 10.32
C PRO A 350 12.39 -36.17 9.03
N SER A 351 11.06 -36.25 9.04
CA SER A 351 10.18 -35.97 7.87
C SER A 351 9.35 -34.70 8.04
N LEU A 352 8.99 -34.35 9.28
CA LEU A 352 8.10 -33.25 9.65
C LEU A 352 8.62 -31.85 9.28
N ARG A 353 7.70 -30.96 8.85
CA ARG A 353 7.99 -29.60 8.34
C ARG A 353 6.99 -28.56 8.85
N TYR A 354 5.76 -28.98 9.10
CA TYR A 354 4.71 -28.21 9.76
C TYR A 354 4.19 -29.03 10.94
N PHE A 355 4.15 -28.44 12.13
CA PHE A 355 3.52 -29.03 13.30
C PHE A 355 2.68 -27.98 14.02
N SER A 356 1.52 -28.36 14.55
CA SER A 356 0.58 -27.45 15.20
C SER A 356 -0.14 -28.17 16.33
N VAL A 357 0.13 -27.71 17.55
CA VAL A 357 -0.41 -28.17 18.84
C VAL A 357 -1.04 -27.04 19.66
N GLY A 358 -1.12 -25.81 19.12
CA GLY A 358 -1.74 -24.69 19.82
C GLY A 358 -3.17 -24.99 20.27
N LYS A 359 -3.56 -24.53 21.46
CA LYS A 359 -4.74 -24.94 22.25
C LYS A 359 -4.76 -26.43 22.62
N CYS A 360 -3.60 -26.99 22.92
CA CYS A 360 -3.48 -28.27 23.64
C CYS A 360 -2.82 -27.97 24.99
N ASP A 361 -3.65 -27.58 25.95
CA ASP A 361 -3.25 -27.01 27.25
C ASP A 361 -2.43 -27.99 28.13
N ARG A 362 -2.39 -29.28 27.74
CA ARG A 362 -1.63 -30.37 28.37
C ARG A 362 -0.30 -30.68 27.66
N VAL A 363 0.14 -29.81 26.76
CA VAL A 363 1.47 -29.84 26.14
C VAL A 363 2.34 -28.79 26.81
N SER A 364 3.48 -29.23 27.33
CA SER A 364 4.41 -28.42 28.11
C SER A 364 5.81 -28.45 27.50
N ASP A 365 6.77 -27.86 28.21
CA ASP A 365 8.19 -27.93 27.83
C ASP A 365 8.67 -29.36 27.58
N ALA A 366 8.12 -30.36 28.29
CA ALA A 366 8.52 -31.77 28.15
C ALA A 366 8.26 -32.32 26.74
N GLY A 367 7.17 -31.92 26.07
CA GLY A 367 6.87 -32.29 24.69
C GLY A 367 7.75 -31.52 23.70
N LEU A 368 7.84 -30.20 23.84
CA LEU A 368 8.59 -29.37 22.89
C LEU A 368 10.13 -29.53 23.00
N LEU A 369 10.66 -29.94 24.15
CA LEU A 369 12.05 -30.37 24.29
C LEU A 369 12.41 -31.57 23.37
N VAL A 370 11.46 -32.48 23.13
CA VAL A 370 11.66 -33.62 22.22
C VAL A 370 11.41 -33.21 20.76
N VAL A 371 10.46 -32.31 20.49
CA VAL A 371 10.33 -31.65 19.17
C VAL A 371 11.64 -30.98 18.79
N ALA A 372 12.27 -30.21 19.69
CA ALA A 372 13.55 -29.55 19.45
C ALA A 372 14.68 -30.55 19.13
N ARG A 373 14.74 -31.69 19.81
CA ARG A 373 15.78 -32.71 19.61
C ARG A 373 15.67 -33.45 18.28
N HIS A 374 14.46 -33.73 17.80
CA HIS A 374 14.25 -34.62 16.65
C HIS A 374 13.74 -33.93 15.38
N CYS A 375 13.09 -32.77 15.47
CA CYS A 375 12.41 -32.10 14.34
C CYS A 375 13.31 -31.07 13.62
N TYR A 376 14.60 -31.35 13.42
CA TYR A 376 15.58 -30.43 12.81
C TYR A 376 15.27 -29.96 11.36
N LYS A 377 14.21 -30.47 10.72
CA LYS A 377 13.71 -30.02 9.40
C LYS A 377 12.44 -29.15 9.49
N LEU A 378 11.93 -28.89 10.70
CA LEU A 378 10.74 -28.09 10.96
C LEU A 378 10.89 -26.67 10.41
N ARG A 379 9.79 -26.14 9.87
CA ARG A 379 9.71 -24.81 9.23
C ARG A 379 8.55 -23.98 9.75
N TYR A 380 7.48 -24.64 10.20
CA TYR A 380 6.33 -24.04 10.85
C TYR A 380 6.08 -24.80 12.15
N LEU A 381 5.99 -24.08 13.26
CA LEU A 381 5.47 -24.57 14.53
C LEU A 381 4.40 -23.61 15.05
N ASN A 382 3.27 -24.15 15.50
CA ASN A 382 2.26 -23.43 16.27
C ASN A 382 2.01 -24.15 17.59
N ALA A 383 2.28 -23.47 18.70
CA ALA A 383 1.97 -23.90 20.06
C ALA A 383 1.24 -22.79 20.85
N ARG A 384 0.52 -21.89 20.15
CA ARG A 384 -0.27 -20.80 20.74
C ARG A 384 -1.23 -21.34 21.80
N GLY A 385 -1.25 -20.76 23.00
CA GLY A 385 -2.18 -21.18 24.07
C GLY A 385 -1.80 -22.48 24.76
N CYS A 386 -0.59 -23.01 24.55
CA CYS A 386 -0.03 -24.02 25.44
C CYS A 386 0.60 -23.27 26.64
N GLU A 387 -0.21 -22.95 27.64
CA GLU A 387 0.18 -22.08 28.76
C GLU A 387 1.35 -22.63 29.58
N ALA A 388 1.50 -23.96 29.65
CA ALA A 388 2.60 -24.67 30.31
C ALA A 388 3.95 -24.66 29.53
N LEU A 389 4.14 -23.70 28.61
CA LEU A 389 5.38 -23.47 27.88
C LEU A 389 6.14 -22.27 28.44
N SER A 390 7.42 -22.48 28.76
CA SER A 390 8.35 -21.45 29.24
C SER A 390 9.41 -21.11 28.20
N ASP A 391 10.24 -20.10 28.54
CA ASP A 391 11.48 -19.79 27.82
C ASP A 391 12.38 -21.03 27.60
N SER A 392 12.31 -22.06 28.46
CA SER A 392 13.13 -23.27 28.35
C SER A 392 12.89 -24.06 27.06
N ALA A 393 11.63 -24.21 26.64
CA ALA A 393 11.28 -24.92 25.41
C ALA A 393 11.59 -24.11 24.15
N THR A 394 11.37 -22.79 24.17
CA THR A 394 11.65 -21.92 23.03
C THR A 394 13.16 -21.77 22.80
N ILE A 395 13.97 -21.68 23.86
CA ILE A 395 15.44 -21.74 23.80
C ILE A 395 15.89 -23.09 23.19
N ALA A 396 15.29 -24.21 23.61
CA ALA A 396 15.59 -25.51 23.03
C ALA A 396 15.22 -25.58 21.53
N LEU A 397 14.03 -25.09 21.15
CA LEU A 397 13.56 -25.04 19.77
C LEU A 397 14.44 -24.14 18.89
N ALA A 398 14.91 -23.00 19.40
CA ALA A 398 15.81 -22.12 18.68
C ALA A 398 17.15 -22.81 18.36
N ARG A 399 17.68 -23.61 19.30
CA ARG A 399 18.91 -24.40 19.11
C ARG A 399 18.69 -25.62 18.20
N GLY A 400 17.53 -26.29 18.28
CA GLY A 400 17.24 -27.54 17.58
C GLY A 400 16.64 -27.40 16.18
N CYS A 401 15.94 -26.29 15.88
CA CYS A 401 15.16 -26.10 14.66
C CYS A 401 15.63 -24.91 13.80
N PRO A 402 16.91 -24.81 13.38
CA PRO A 402 17.46 -23.64 12.66
C PRO A 402 16.88 -23.43 11.24
N ARG A 403 15.95 -24.29 10.81
CA ARG A 403 15.19 -24.19 9.55
C ARG A 403 13.81 -23.54 9.72
N MET A 404 13.48 -23.06 10.93
CA MET A 404 12.24 -22.37 11.24
C MET A 404 12.03 -21.16 10.31
N ARG A 405 10.77 -20.96 9.90
CA ARG A 405 10.31 -19.85 9.05
C ARG A 405 9.05 -19.19 9.59
N ALA A 406 8.25 -19.93 10.34
CA ALA A 406 7.05 -19.45 11.00
C ALA A 406 6.95 -20.06 12.39
N LEU A 407 6.72 -19.25 13.41
CA LEU A 407 6.53 -19.68 14.79
C LEU A 407 5.35 -18.91 15.39
N ASP A 408 4.39 -19.62 15.98
CA ASP A 408 3.31 -19.05 16.79
C ASP A 408 3.39 -19.65 18.19
N ILE A 409 3.64 -18.78 19.16
CA ILE A 409 3.85 -19.07 20.59
C ILE A 409 3.15 -18.01 21.45
N GLY A 410 2.11 -17.36 20.91
CA GLY A 410 1.28 -16.42 21.68
C GLY A 410 0.49 -17.12 22.80
N LYS A 411 0.14 -16.41 23.87
CA LYS A 411 -0.54 -16.98 25.06
C LYS A 411 0.24 -18.16 25.67
N CYS A 412 1.53 -17.93 25.95
CA CYS A 412 2.47 -18.83 26.65
C CYS A 412 3.28 -18.02 27.68
N ASP A 413 3.84 -18.65 28.72
CA ASP A 413 4.66 -17.99 29.77
C ASP A 413 6.11 -17.73 29.30
N ILE A 414 6.24 -16.97 28.21
CA ILE A 414 7.51 -16.65 27.55
C ILE A 414 7.86 -15.16 27.71
N GLY A 415 9.15 -14.87 27.89
CA GLY A 415 9.69 -13.51 28.00
C GLY A 415 10.81 -13.23 27.00
N ASP A 416 11.60 -12.19 27.26
CA ASP A 416 12.60 -11.70 26.31
C ASP A 416 13.75 -12.69 26.01
N ALA A 417 14.02 -13.63 26.94
CA ALA A 417 14.99 -14.72 26.73
C ALA A 417 14.59 -15.65 25.55
N THR A 418 13.29 -15.84 25.32
CA THR A 418 12.79 -16.49 24.09
C THR A 418 13.22 -15.74 22.85
N LEU A 419 13.12 -14.40 22.84
CA LEU A 419 13.40 -13.58 21.67
C LEU A 419 14.90 -13.47 21.39
N GLU A 420 15.73 -13.34 22.42
CA GLU A 420 17.19 -13.41 22.31
C GLU A 420 17.64 -14.75 21.70
N ALA A 421 17.12 -15.88 22.20
CA ALA A 421 17.45 -17.19 21.65
C ALA A 421 16.95 -17.40 20.22
N LEU A 422 15.74 -16.94 19.88
CA LEU A 422 15.22 -16.97 18.52
C LEU A 422 16.04 -16.08 17.56
N SER A 423 16.59 -14.97 18.05
CA SER A 423 17.42 -14.06 17.25
C SER A 423 18.67 -14.75 16.70
N THR A 424 19.31 -15.59 17.52
CA THR A 424 20.56 -16.29 17.19
C THR A 424 20.32 -17.66 16.55
N GLY A 425 19.32 -18.41 17.03
CA GLY A 425 19.02 -19.77 16.56
C GLY A 425 18.19 -19.84 15.27
N CYS A 426 17.32 -18.85 15.02
CA CYS A 426 16.33 -18.89 13.92
C CYS A 426 16.49 -17.75 12.89
N PRO A 427 17.68 -17.51 12.28
CA PRO A 427 17.93 -16.37 11.39
C PRO A 427 17.11 -16.37 10.08
N ASN A 428 16.42 -17.47 9.76
CA ASN A 428 15.54 -17.62 8.60
C ASN A 428 14.05 -17.37 8.90
N LEU A 429 13.71 -16.92 10.11
CA LEU A 429 12.34 -16.64 10.54
C LEU A 429 11.71 -15.52 9.70
N LYS A 430 10.47 -15.73 9.24
CA LYS A 430 9.70 -14.80 8.39
C LYS A 430 8.35 -14.44 8.98
N LYS A 431 7.78 -15.32 9.79
CA LYS A 431 6.55 -15.10 10.56
C LYS A 431 6.82 -15.40 12.03
N LEU A 432 6.43 -14.51 12.92
CA LEU A 432 6.43 -14.72 14.37
C LEU A 432 5.10 -14.24 14.95
N SER A 433 4.53 -14.99 15.87
CA SER A 433 3.36 -14.58 16.64
C SER A 433 3.64 -14.80 18.13
N LEU A 434 3.52 -13.70 18.86
CA LEU A 434 3.74 -13.54 20.30
C LEU A 434 2.43 -13.08 20.97
N CYS A 435 1.33 -13.01 20.23
CA CYS A 435 0.12 -12.32 20.66
C CYS A 435 -0.44 -12.91 21.97
N GLY A 436 -0.58 -12.09 23.01
CA GLY A 436 -1.00 -12.53 24.35
C GLY A 436 0.14 -13.01 25.26
N CYS A 437 1.40 -12.64 25.02
CA CYS A 437 2.51 -12.97 25.94
C CYS A 437 2.81 -11.80 26.89
N GLU A 438 2.66 -12.03 28.19
CA GLU A 438 2.67 -10.94 29.19
C GLU A 438 4.06 -10.46 29.63
N ARG A 439 5.10 -11.27 29.40
CA ARG A 439 6.48 -11.01 29.87
C ARG A 439 7.40 -10.47 28.80
N ILE A 440 6.96 -10.39 27.54
CA ILE A 440 7.75 -9.85 26.43
C ILE A 440 7.71 -8.32 26.47
N THR A 441 8.87 -7.69 26.33
CA THR A 441 9.05 -6.24 26.38
C THR A 441 9.69 -5.69 25.10
N ASP A 442 9.84 -4.37 25.02
CA ASP A 442 10.57 -3.72 23.92
C ASP A 442 12.01 -4.23 23.78
N ALA A 443 12.70 -4.54 24.88
CA ALA A 443 14.09 -5.01 24.86
C ALA A 443 14.24 -6.36 24.13
N GLY A 444 13.29 -7.28 24.30
CA GLY A 444 13.28 -8.54 23.55
C GLY A 444 13.01 -8.35 22.06
N LEU A 445 12.18 -7.37 21.68
CA LEU A 445 11.96 -7.02 20.27
C LEU A 445 13.18 -6.35 19.65
N GLU A 446 13.91 -5.52 20.39
CA GLU A 446 15.19 -4.94 19.97
C GLU A 446 16.27 -6.02 19.74
N ALA A 447 16.41 -6.97 20.67
CA ALA A 447 17.31 -8.12 20.52
C ALA A 447 16.95 -8.97 19.29
N LEU A 448 15.65 -9.22 19.04
CA LEU A 448 15.17 -9.93 17.86
C LEU A 448 15.46 -9.16 16.56
N ALA A 449 15.26 -7.84 16.57
CA ALA A 449 15.43 -6.97 15.40
C ALA A 449 16.85 -7.00 14.82
N TYR A 450 17.86 -7.02 15.70
CA TYR A 450 19.27 -6.95 15.32
C TYR A 450 19.69 -8.07 14.35
N TYR A 451 19.27 -9.31 14.63
CA TYR A 451 19.62 -10.49 13.83
C TYR A 451 18.54 -10.91 12.82
N VAL A 452 17.24 -10.80 13.15
CA VAL A 452 16.13 -11.36 12.33
C VAL A 452 15.63 -10.37 11.26
N ARG A 453 16.56 -9.82 10.48
CA ARG A 453 16.31 -8.88 9.37
C ARG A 453 15.48 -9.46 8.20
N GLY A 454 15.13 -10.75 8.28
CA GLY A 454 14.29 -11.47 7.31
C GLY A 454 12.78 -11.49 7.63
N LEU A 455 12.37 -10.96 8.79
CA LEU A 455 10.98 -10.98 9.25
C LEU A 455 10.04 -10.20 8.31
N ARG A 456 8.81 -10.71 8.12
CA ARG A 456 7.77 -10.14 7.26
C ARG A 456 6.40 -10.04 7.93
N GLN A 457 6.13 -10.92 8.88
CA GLN A 457 4.92 -10.88 9.71
C GLN A 457 5.33 -11.07 11.16
N LEU A 458 4.88 -10.16 12.01
CA LEU A 458 5.04 -10.18 13.46
C LEU A 458 3.64 -9.96 14.03
N ASN A 459 3.13 -10.79 14.95
CA ASN A 459 1.92 -10.46 15.71
C ASN A 459 2.26 -10.25 17.17
N ILE A 460 2.00 -9.04 17.67
CA ILE A 460 2.24 -8.57 19.04
C ILE A 460 0.98 -7.93 19.65
N GLY A 461 -0.21 -8.22 19.11
CA GLY A 461 -1.47 -7.88 19.79
C GLY A 461 -1.53 -8.51 21.19
N GLU A 462 -2.28 -7.90 22.12
CA GLU A 462 -2.45 -8.43 23.49
C GLU A 462 -1.11 -8.60 24.28
N CYS A 463 -0.02 -7.90 23.94
CA CYS A 463 1.26 -7.95 24.66
C CYS A 463 1.42 -6.75 25.62
N PRO A 464 1.14 -6.87 26.94
CA PRO A 464 0.99 -5.75 27.87
C PRO A 464 2.25 -4.96 28.26
N ARG A 465 3.44 -5.38 27.79
CA ARG A 465 4.73 -4.70 28.08
C ARG A 465 5.54 -4.34 26.82
N VAL A 466 4.97 -4.58 25.64
CA VAL A 466 5.50 -4.09 24.37
C VAL A 466 4.89 -2.71 24.11
N THR A 467 5.71 -1.72 23.79
CA THR A 467 5.27 -0.37 23.42
C THR A 467 5.54 -0.09 21.93
N TRP A 468 5.38 1.18 21.53
CA TRP A 468 5.78 1.63 20.20
C TRP A 468 7.31 1.54 19.97
N VAL A 469 8.12 1.55 21.04
CA VAL A 469 9.59 1.59 20.95
C VAL A 469 10.16 0.32 20.30
N GLY A 470 9.85 -0.86 20.85
CA GLY A 470 10.33 -2.14 20.32
C GLY A 470 9.74 -2.46 18.95
N TYR A 471 8.49 -2.06 18.70
CA TYR A 471 7.92 -2.17 17.35
C TYR A 471 8.62 -1.26 16.32
N ARG A 472 8.96 -0.03 16.70
CA ARG A 472 9.73 0.89 15.83
C ARG A 472 11.12 0.33 15.54
N ALA A 473 11.80 -0.23 16.54
CA ALA A 473 13.11 -0.85 16.37
C ALA A 473 13.08 -2.02 15.37
N ILE A 474 12.12 -2.94 15.51
CA ILE A 474 12.02 -4.08 14.59
C ILE A 474 11.53 -3.68 13.19
N CYS A 475 10.74 -2.61 13.06
CA CYS A 475 10.41 -2.01 11.76
C CYS A 475 11.62 -1.35 11.07
N HIS A 476 12.52 -0.72 11.84
CA HIS A 476 13.74 -0.10 11.33
C HIS A 476 14.70 -1.16 10.75
N GLU A 477 15.08 -2.16 11.53
CA GLU A 477 16.08 -3.17 11.10
C GLU A 477 15.58 -4.08 9.98
N THR A 478 14.27 -4.35 9.93
CA THR A 478 13.66 -5.09 8.80
C THR A 478 13.47 -4.23 7.54
N ARG A 479 13.74 -2.91 7.61
CA ARG A 479 13.52 -1.91 6.56
C ARG A 479 12.05 -1.85 6.08
N GLY A 480 11.11 -1.79 7.03
CA GLY A 480 9.68 -1.65 6.73
C GLY A 480 9.04 -2.85 6.02
N LYS A 481 9.67 -4.04 6.06
CA LYS A 481 9.16 -5.27 5.40
C LYS A 481 8.10 -6.01 6.21
N ILE A 482 7.81 -5.56 7.43
CA ILE A 482 6.74 -6.11 8.26
C ILE A 482 5.40 -5.60 7.71
N GLU A 483 4.51 -6.51 7.36
CA GLU A 483 3.15 -6.18 6.91
C GLU A 483 2.40 -5.40 7.99
N LYS A 484 1.62 -4.36 7.61
CA LYS A 484 0.83 -3.48 8.52
C LYS A 484 -0.19 -4.22 9.43
N ASN A 485 -0.28 -5.55 9.34
CA ASN A 485 -1.15 -6.44 10.11
C ASN A 485 -0.62 -6.81 11.51
N ALA A 486 0.41 -6.14 12.03
CA ALA A 486 1.17 -6.62 13.19
C ALA A 486 0.43 -6.63 14.55
N TYR A 487 -0.78 -6.09 14.55
CA TYR A 487 -1.62 -5.88 15.71
C TYR A 487 -3.00 -6.49 15.52
N ARG A 488 -3.12 -7.76 15.12
CA ARG A 488 -4.43 -8.41 14.99
C ARG A 488 -4.73 -9.30 16.19
N ASN A 489 -5.83 -8.99 16.89
CA ASN A 489 -6.41 -9.86 17.92
C ASN A 489 -7.00 -11.13 17.30
N GLU A 490 -7.54 -12.03 18.13
CA GLU A 490 -8.05 -13.34 17.68
C GLU A 490 -9.21 -13.25 16.66
N ASN A 491 -9.91 -12.11 16.60
CA ASN A 491 -11.00 -11.84 15.65
C ASN A 491 -10.53 -11.09 14.39
N GLY A 492 -9.23 -10.77 14.27
CA GLY A 492 -8.66 -10.04 13.15
C GLY A 492 -8.72 -8.52 13.26
N ASN A 493 -9.22 -7.95 14.36
CA ASN A 493 -9.33 -6.51 14.59
C ASN A 493 -7.99 -5.91 15.06
N THR A 494 -7.77 -4.62 14.79
CA THR A 494 -6.56 -3.89 15.23
C THR A 494 -6.55 -3.70 16.75
N ALA A 495 -5.67 -4.44 17.44
CA ALA A 495 -5.40 -4.34 18.86
C ALA A 495 -4.49 -3.13 19.17
N THR A 496 -4.79 -2.38 20.22
CA THR A 496 -3.98 -1.22 20.61
C THR A 496 -2.78 -1.64 21.47
N VAL A 497 -1.62 -1.04 21.19
CA VAL A 497 -0.41 -1.18 21.99
C VAL A 497 -0.63 -0.62 23.39
N THR A 498 -0.13 -1.33 24.40
CA THR A 498 -0.13 -0.88 25.80
C THR A 498 1.06 0.05 26.05
N GLY A 499 0.89 1.09 26.88
CA GLY A 499 1.93 2.10 27.11
C GLY A 499 2.14 3.07 25.95
N SER A 500 1.80 2.70 24.71
CA SER A 500 1.41 3.70 23.71
C SER A 500 0.10 4.33 24.17
N PRO A 501 -0.03 5.66 24.29
CA PRO A 501 -1.32 6.25 23.98
C PRO A 501 -1.60 5.85 22.52
N VAL A 502 -2.84 5.47 22.17
CA VAL A 502 -3.17 5.01 20.79
C VAL A 502 -2.71 6.02 19.72
N LYS A 503 -2.59 7.27 20.15
CA LYS A 503 -2.15 8.51 19.52
C LYS A 503 -0.65 8.57 19.11
N ASP A 504 0.24 7.76 19.68
CA ASP A 504 1.69 7.83 19.37
C ASP A 504 2.11 6.91 18.22
N ILE A 505 1.41 5.79 18.00
CA ILE A 505 1.44 5.07 16.71
C ILE A 505 1.07 6.06 15.58
N TYR A 506 0.07 6.92 15.85
CA TYR A 506 -0.34 7.99 14.96
C TYR A 506 0.60 9.21 14.95
N CYS A 507 1.72 9.26 15.68
CA CYS A 507 2.67 10.38 15.54
C CYS A 507 3.62 10.19 14.34
N LEU A 508 4.14 8.97 14.13
CA LEU A 508 4.90 8.63 12.91
C LEU A 508 3.99 8.33 11.72
N LEU A 509 2.71 8.02 11.97
CA LEU A 509 1.67 7.87 10.95
C LEU A 509 0.74 9.09 10.87
N PHE A 510 1.07 10.26 11.42
CA PHE A 510 0.09 11.35 11.53
C PHE A 510 -0.43 11.82 10.17
N VAL A 511 0.51 12.07 9.25
CA VAL A 511 0.22 12.40 7.85
C VAL A 511 -0.46 11.22 7.15
N ASP A 512 0.01 9.98 7.36
CA ASP A 512 -0.56 8.80 6.70
C ASP A 512 -1.96 8.41 7.25
N HIS A 513 -2.33 8.79 8.47
CA HIS A 513 -3.65 8.52 9.04
C HIS A 513 -4.70 9.56 8.59
N ILE A 514 -4.30 10.84 8.56
CA ILE A 514 -5.16 11.92 8.07
C ILE A 514 -5.32 11.84 6.53
N VAL A 515 -4.29 11.39 5.81
CA VAL A 515 -4.21 11.54 4.35
C VAL A 515 -4.16 10.20 3.59
N ASP A 516 -3.51 9.16 4.11
CA ASP A 516 -3.35 7.84 3.45
C ASP A 516 -4.40 6.82 3.92
N ASN A 517 -5.55 7.30 4.39
CA ASN A 517 -6.74 6.50 4.74
C ASN A 517 -7.33 5.89 3.46
N SER A 518 -6.74 4.78 3.01
CA SER A 518 -6.51 4.51 1.58
C SER A 518 -7.76 4.19 0.74
N CYS A 519 -8.92 4.03 1.38
CA CYS A 519 -10.21 4.03 0.69
C CYS A 519 -10.66 5.45 0.32
N PHE A 520 -10.56 6.42 1.23
CA PHE A 520 -11.14 7.77 1.07
C PHE A 520 -10.59 8.53 -0.13
N VAL A 521 -9.28 8.57 -0.36
CA VAL A 521 -8.69 9.34 -1.48
C VAL A 521 -9.13 8.81 -2.86
N VAL A 522 -9.38 7.49 -2.97
CA VAL A 522 -9.94 6.89 -4.19
C VAL A 522 -11.46 7.12 -4.26
N ILE A 523 -12.15 7.05 -3.12
CA ILE A 523 -13.59 7.28 -2.98
C ILE A 523 -13.97 8.73 -3.33
N TYR A 524 -13.18 9.76 -2.97
CA TYR A 524 -13.47 11.14 -3.39
C TYR A 524 -13.40 11.37 -4.91
N LYS A 525 -12.79 10.45 -5.67
CA LYS A 525 -12.82 10.45 -7.14
C LYS A 525 -14.00 9.67 -7.75
N LEU A 526 -14.85 9.04 -6.94
CA LEU A 526 -15.87 8.08 -7.38
C LEU A 526 -17.21 8.16 -6.62
N GLN A 527 -17.27 8.84 -5.47
CA GLN A 527 -18.49 9.00 -4.69
C GLN A 527 -19.25 10.24 -5.18
N LEU A 528 -20.44 10.01 -5.72
CA LEU A 528 -21.28 11.03 -6.35
C LEU A 528 -21.50 12.24 -5.43
N ILE A 529 -21.33 13.43 -6.00
CA ILE A 529 -21.64 14.71 -5.35
C ILE A 529 -23.17 14.84 -5.28
N THR A 530 -23.77 14.30 -4.23
CA THR A 530 -25.22 14.40 -3.95
C THR A 530 -25.54 15.27 -2.72
N GLN A 531 -24.53 15.95 -2.17
CA GLN A 531 -24.68 17.03 -1.19
C GLN A 531 -23.72 18.16 -1.55
N THR A 532 -24.22 19.39 -1.55
CA THR A 532 -23.47 20.61 -1.84
C THR A 532 -22.47 20.88 -0.70
N VAL A 533 -21.17 20.74 -0.98
CA VAL A 533 -20.12 21.03 0.01
C VAL A 533 -19.70 22.49 -0.16
N LEU A 534 -20.16 23.36 0.73
CA LEU A 534 -19.73 24.76 0.75
C LEU A 534 -18.22 24.84 1.03
N LEU A 535 -17.47 25.23 0.01
CA LEU A 535 -16.01 25.27 0.02
C LEU A 535 -15.52 26.67 -0.37
N TYR A 536 -15.28 27.49 0.66
CA TYR A 536 -14.66 28.81 0.52
C TYR A 536 -13.18 28.67 0.14
N ILE A 537 -12.77 29.29 -0.95
CA ILE A 537 -11.37 29.42 -1.35
C ILE A 537 -10.98 30.90 -1.36
N PHE A 538 -10.09 31.28 -0.45
CA PHE A 538 -9.48 32.60 -0.43
C PHE A 538 -8.23 32.61 -1.29
N LEU A 539 -8.23 33.44 -2.33
CA LEU A 539 -7.07 33.70 -3.19
C LEU A 539 -6.35 34.98 -2.71
N ARG A 540 -5.03 34.87 -2.47
CA ARG A 540 -4.14 36.02 -2.30
C ARG A 540 -2.95 35.90 -3.25
N LEU A 541 -2.80 36.90 -4.12
CA LEU A 541 -1.64 37.07 -4.99
C LEU A 541 -0.70 38.14 -4.44
N THR A 542 0.56 37.75 -4.22
CA THR A 542 1.66 38.65 -3.84
C THR A 542 2.65 38.75 -5.00
N ALA A 543 2.78 39.94 -5.59
CA ALA A 543 3.68 40.19 -6.71
C ALA A 543 5.14 40.15 -6.25
N LEU A 544 6.03 39.51 -7.02
CA LEU A 544 7.45 39.42 -6.67
C LEU A 544 8.39 39.46 -7.88
N TYR A 545 9.35 40.38 -7.82
CA TYR A 545 10.57 40.44 -8.64
C TYR A 545 10.45 40.78 -10.14
N TYR A 546 9.48 40.29 -10.91
CA TYR A 546 9.43 40.57 -12.36
C TYR A 546 8.02 40.71 -12.95
N LEU A 547 7.76 41.88 -13.56
CA LEU A 547 6.73 42.11 -14.58
C LEU A 547 7.45 42.38 -15.90
N PHE A 548 7.09 41.70 -16.98
CA PHE A 548 7.62 41.92 -18.33
C PHE A 548 6.49 41.86 -19.36
N GLN A 549 6.41 42.86 -20.23
CA GLN A 549 5.39 42.97 -21.26
C GLN A 549 6.01 42.69 -22.63
N ASP A 550 5.51 41.68 -23.33
CA ASP A 550 5.88 41.38 -24.71
C ASP A 550 4.88 42.03 -25.66
N GLU A 551 5.30 43.16 -26.25
CA GLU A 551 4.47 43.94 -27.18
C GLU A 551 4.19 43.25 -28.50
N LYS A 552 5.11 42.39 -28.95
CA LYS A 552 4.96 41.68 -30.22
C LYS A 552 3.95 40.54 -30.10
N ASN A 553 3.94 39.87 -28.96
CA ASN A 553 3.11 38.69 -28.72
C ASN A 553 1.85 38.98 -27.87
N GLN A 554 1.67 40.22 -27.39
CA GLN A 554 0.55 40.63 -26.52
C GLN A 554 0.43 39.83 -25.22
N ILE A 555 1.58 39.64 -24.55
CA ILE A 555 1.69 38.83 -23.32
C ILE A 555 2.22 39.68 -22.15
N LEU A 556 1.54 39.63 -21.00
CA LEU A 556 2.11 40.02 -19.71
C LEU A 556 2.68 38.80 -18.99
N THR A 557 4.00 38.80 -18.75
CA THR A 557 4.66 37.86 -17.84
C THR A 557 4.72 38.45 -16.43
N THR A 558 4.13 37.75 -15.45
CA THR A 558 4.08 38.13 -14.03
C THR A 558 4.66 37.01 -13.17
N ASN A 559 5.70 37.30 -12.38
CA ASN A 559 6.15 36.40 -11.33
C ASN A 559 5.46 36.75 -9.99
N CYS A 560 4.80 35.77 -9.37
CA CYS A 560 4.06 35.99 -8.12
C CYS A 560 3.88 34.71 -7.30
N TRP A 561 3.51 34.89 -6.03
CA TRP A 561 2.97 33.82 -5.19
C TRP A 561 1.45 33.78 -5.31
N VAL A 562 0.92 32.58 -5.49
CA VAL A 562 -0.50 32.28 -5.34
C VAL A 562 -0.68 31.59 -3.99
N THR A 563 -1.40 32.26 -3.08
CA THR A 563 -1.86 31.65 -1.83
C THR A 563 -3.30 31.20 -2.02
N GLN A 564 -3.58 29.94 -1.72
CA GLN A 564 -4.94 29.40 -1.65
C GLN A 564 -5.21 28.96 -0.22
N VAL A 565 -6.33 29.38 0.37
CA VAL A 565 -6.79 28.93 1.69
C VAL A 565 -8.20 28.40 1.60
N TRP A 566 -8.45 27.19 2.09
CA TRP A 566 -9.79 26.59 2.17
C TRP A 566 -9.98 25.81 3.47
N THR A 567 -11.22 25.45 3.80
CA THR A 567 -11.52 24.60 4.97
C THR A 567 -11.97 23.21 4.54
N ASP A 568 -11.15 22.19 4.83
CA ASP A 568 -11.51 20.79 4.65
C ASP A 568 -12.11 20.24 5.95
N HIS A 569 -13.28 19.61 5.87
CA HIS A 569 -13.98 19.04 7.02
C HIS A 569 -13.41 17.69 7.50
N HIS A 570 -12.68 17.00 6.63
CA HIS A 570 -12.10 15.68 6.88
C HIS A 570 -10.66 15.77 7.42
N LEU A 571 -10.03 16.94 7.30
CA LEU A 571 -8.71 17.25 7.87
C LEU A 571 -8.79 17.95 9.25
N LYS A 572 -9.93 17.84 9.95
CA LYS A 572 -10.15 18.42 11.29
C LYS A 572 -9.70 17.43 12.38
N TRP A 573 -8.95 17.90 13.38
CA TRP A 573 -8.58 17.08 14.55
C TRP A 573 -8.54 17.88 15.85
N ASN A 574 -8.73 17.21 16.98
CA ASN A 574 -8.56 17.81 18.29
C ASN A 574 -7.07 17.82 18.67
N ALA A 575 -6.44 19.00 18.76
CA ALA A 575 -5.02 19.11 19.10
C ALA A 575 -4.65 18.48 20.46
N SER A 576 -5.58 18.47 21.44
CA SER A 576 -5.36 17.79 22.73
C SER A 576 -5.33 16.26 22.62
N GLU A 577 -5.83 15.71 21.51
CA GLU A 577 -5.77 14.27 21.22
C GLU A 577 -4.52 13.84 20.46
N PHE A 578 -3.73 14.75 19.91
CA PHE A 578 -2.54 14.43 19.14
C PHE A 578 -1.31 15.18 19.65
N ALA A 579 -0.94 14.92 20.91
CA ALA A 579 0.25 15.47 21.58
C ALA A 579 0.40 17.01 21.53
N GLY A 580 -0.71 17.76 21.39
CA GLY A 580 -0.68 19.22 21.23
C GLY A 580 -0.37 19.71 19.81
N ILE A 581 -0.23 18.82 18.82
CA ILE A 581 0.03 19.16 17.42
C ILE A 581 -1.15 19.97 16.88
N ARG A 582 -0.89 21.25 16.57
CA ARG A 582 -1.88 22.17 15.98
C ARG A 582 -1.75 22.36 14.47
N VAL A 583 -0.58 22.10 13.90
CA VAL A 583 -0.26 22.37 12.49
C VAL A 583 0.68 21.29 11.96
N ILE A 584 0.46 20.84 10.73
CA ILE A 584 1.36 19.93 10.00
C ILE A 584 1.64 20.41 8.58
N ARG A 585 2.61 19.76 7.93
CA ARG A 585 3.00 20.01 6.53
C ARG A 585 2.93 18.73 5.72
N VAL A 586 2.22 18.76 4.59
CA VAL A 586 1.90 17.58 3.76
C VAL A 586 2.34 17.82 2.31
N PRO A 587 2.85 16.81 1.58
CA PRO A 587 3.08 16.91 0.13
C PRO A 587 1.80 17.28 -0.64
N TYR A 588 1.90 18.26 -1.56
CA TYR A 588 0.76 18.81 -2.29
C TYR A 588 0.00 17.79 -3.16
N ASN A 589 0.65 16.70 -3.54
CA ASN A 589 0.07 15.62 -4.35
C ASN A 589 -0.73 14.58 -3.54
N ARG A 590 -0.81 14.72 -2.20
CA ARG A 590 -1.56 13.82 -1.32
C ARG A 590 -2.87 14.41 -0.78
N VAL A 591 -3.01 15.74 -0.77
CA VAL A 591 -4.23 16.44 -0.31
C VAL A 591 -5.03 16.89 -1.53
N TRP A 592 -6.36 16.77 -1.50
CA TRP A 592 -7.21 17.43 -2.50
C TRP A 592 -6.94 18.93 -2.51
N ARG A 593 -7.07 19.56 -3.68
CA ARG A 593 -6.92 21.00 -3.88
C ARG A 593 -7.76 21.41 -5.09
N PRO A 594 -8.31 22.64 -5.10
CA PRO A 594 -9.03 23.16 -6.25
C PRO A 594 -8.08 23.32 -7.44
N ASP A 595 -8.61 23.10 -8.65
CA ASP A 595 -7.93 23.29 -9.92
C ASP A 595 -8.06 24.75 -10.41
N THR A 596 -7.80 25.70 -9.51
CA THR A 596 -7.78 27.13 -9.85
C THR A 596 -6.60 27.42 -10.77
N ILE A 597 -6.89 27.78 -12.02
CA ILE A 597 -5.90 28.09 -13.06
C ILE A 597 -6.09 29.49 -13.64
N LEU A 598 -5.05 29.99 -14.30
CA LEU A 598 -5.12 31.21 -15.10
C LEU A 598 -5.86 30.92 -16.41
N TYR A 599 -7.08 31.46 -16.56
CA TYR A 599 -7.94 31.23 -17.72
C TYR A 599 -7.41 31.91 -18.99
N ASN A 600 -6.92 33.15 -18.88
CA ASN A 600 -6.31 33.87 -19.99
C ASN A 600 -4.81 33.58 -20.14
N ASN A 601 -4.39 32.33 -19.86
CA ASN A 601 -2.98 31.90 -19.94
C ASN A 601 -2.47 31.84 -21.40
N ALA A 602 -1.28 32.39 -21.62
CA ALA A 602 -0.59 32.42 -22.91
C ALA A 602 0.61 31.45 -23.00
N ASP A 603 0.88 30.63 -21.98
CA ASP A 603 1.99 29.68 -21.97
C ASP A 603 1.55 28.22 -22.25
N PRO A 604 1.99 27.57 -23.35
CA PRO A 604 1.69 26.16 -23.63
C PRO A 604 2.40 25.17 -22.68
N GLN A 605 3.35 25.62 -21.85
CA GLN A 605 4.10 24.80 -20.88
C GLN A 605 3.77 25.15 -19.41
N TYR A 606 2.56 25.69 -19.16
CA TYR A 606 2.03 26.13 -17.85
C TYR A 606 2.43 25.28 -16.63
N SER A 607 2.39 23.94 -16.75
CA SER A 607 2.72 23.02 -15.65
C SER A 607 4.20 23.00 -15.23
N SER A 608 5.10 23.55 -16.04
CA SER A 608 6.54 23.66 -15.74
C SER A 608 6.92 24.94 -14.98
N ALA A 609 6.06 25.95 -15.01
CA ALA A 609 6.36 27.30 -14.51
C ALA A 609 6.00 27.52 -13.02
N VAL A 610 5.40 26.51 -12.36
CA VAL A 610 4.87 26.62 -10.99
C VAL A 610 5.61 25.70 -10.01
N ILE A 611 6.24 26.31 -9.00
CA ILE A 611 6.91 25.63 -7.89
C ILE A 611 5.89 25.39 -6.77
N ASN A 612 5.57 24.12 -6.54
CA ASN A 612 4.57 23.69 -5.56
C ASN A 612 5.21 23.44 -4.20
N THR A 613 4.84 24.18 -3.15
CA THR A 613 5.30 23.86 -1.78
C THR A 613 4.45 22.75 -1.15
N ASN A 614 4.92 22.19 -0.03
CA ASN A 614 4.07 21.43 0.87
C ASN A 614 2.89 22.29 1.35
N VAL A 615 1.72 21.66 1.49
CA VAL A 615 0.52 22.23 2.09
C VAL A 615 0.72 22.36 3.60
N ILE A 616 0.22 23.43 4.19
CA ILE A 616 0.12 23.60 5.65
C ILE A 616 -1.33 23.28 6.03
N VAL A 617 -1.53 22.40 7.00
CA VAL A 617 -2.87 22.04 7.51
C VAL A 617 -2.93 22.35 9.00
N SER A 618 -3.97 23.07 9.42
CA SER A 618 -4.28 23.38 10.81
C SER A 618 -5.30 22.40 11.39
N HIS A 619 -5.26 22.17 12.70
CA HIS A 619 -6.19 21.27 13.40
C HIS A 619 -7.66 21.69 13.29
N THR A 620 -7.92 22.97 12.96
CA THR A 620 -9.24 23.52 12.65
C THR A 620 -9.80 23.05 11.30
N GLY A 621 -9.03 22.30 10.49
CA GLY A 621 -9.35 21.93 9.11
C GLY A 621 -9.04 23.02 8.09
N GLU A 622 -8.48 24.15 8.52
CA GLU A 622 -7.95 25.16 7.61
C GLU A 622 -6.71 24.62 6.89
N VAL A 623 -6.72 24.76 5.56
CA VAL A 623 -5.68 24.28 4.65
C VAL A 623 -5.12 25.48 3.90
N VAL A 624 -3.83 25.74 4.05
CA VAL A 624 -3.10 26.82 3.39
C VAL A 624 -2.11 26.22 2.40
N TRP A 625 -2.18 26.64 1.15
CA TRP A 625 -1.20 26.32 0.12
C TRP A 625 -0.56 27.57 -0.45
N LEU A 626 0.74 27.46 -0.73
CA LEU A 626 1.56 28.47 -1.37
C LEU A 626 2.18 27.83 -2.61
N SER A 627 1.98 28.45 -3.78
CA SER A 627 2.73 28.14 -4.98
C SER A 627 3.37 29.41 -5.53
N HIS A 628 4.58 29.28 -6.06
CA HIS A 628 5.32 30.38 -6.68
C HIS A 628 5.40 30.09 -8.18
N GLY A 629 4.98 31.03 -9.02
CA GLY A 629 4.98 30.79 -10.46
C GLY A 629 5.27 32.02 -11.31
N ILE A 630 5.82 31.75 -12.49
CA ILE A 630 5.92 32.71 -13.59
C ILE A 630 4.70 32.47 -14.47
N PHE A 631 3.73 33.37 -14.38
CA PHE A 631 2.47 33.28 -15.12
C PHE A 631 2.51 34.20 -16.33
N ARG A 632 2.00 33.74 -17.48
CA ARG A 632 1.88 34.53 -18.70
C ARG A 632 0.41 34.67 -19.05
N SER A 633 -0.12 35.89 -19.07
CA SER A 633 -1.47 36.15 -19.57
C SER A 633 -1.48 36.90 -20.88
N SER A 634 -2.54 36.71 -21.67
CA SER A 634 -2.85 37.63 -22.76
C SER A 634 -3.22 39.01 -22.21
N CYS A 635 -2.74 40.05 -22.87
CA CYS A 635 -3.05 41.45 -22.55
C CYS A 635 -3.17 42.25 -23.84
N ASP A 636 -4.32 42.90 -24.05
CA ASP A 636 -4.55 43.75 -25.22
C ASP A 636 -3.81 45.08 -25.06
N ILE A 637 -2.82 45.33 -25.92
CA ILE A 637 -1.89 46.46 -25.79
C ILE A 637 -2.38 47.64 -26.64
N ASN A 638 -2.64 48.78 -26.01
CA ASN A 638 -3.00 50.02 -26.71
C ASN A 638 -1.75 50.88 -26.97
N VAL A 639 -1.45 51.16 -28.24
CA VAL A 639 -0.30 51.98 -28.67
C VAL A 639 -0.68 53.38 -29.17
N GLU A 640 -1.96 53.78 -29.08
CA GLU A 640 -2.52 55.05 -29.60
C GLU A 640 -1.72 56.30 -29.17
N PHE A 641 -1.22 56.32 -27.93
CA PHE A 641 -0.48 57.44 -27.35
C PHE A 641 1.00 57.12 -27.04
N PHE A 642 1.59 56.14 -27.72
CA PHE A 642 2.99 55.75 -27.52
C PHE A 642 3.96 56.95 -27.65
N PRO A 643 4.95 57.13 -26.75
CA PRO A 643 5.35 56.29 -25.61
C PRO A 643 4.79 56.76 -24.25
N PHE A 644 3.66 57.46 -24.25
CA PHE A 644 2.93 57.94 -23.07
C PHE A 644 1.71 57.05 -22.74
N ASP A 645 1.71 55.84 -23.28
CA ASP A 645 0.64 54.85 -23.23
C ASP A 645 0.40 54.25 -21.83
N GLU A 646 -0.86 53.89 -21.58
CA GLU A 646 -1.32 53.13 -20.43
C GLU A 646 -1.86 51.77 -20.87
N GLN A 647 -1.47 50.73 -20.15
CA GLN A 647 -1.77 49.34 -20.45
C GLN A 647 -2.59 48.74 -19.31
N ARG A 648 -3.61 47.94 -19.64
CA ARG A 648 -4.53 47.33 -18.67
C ARG A 648 -4.57 45.82 -18.90
N CYS A 649 -3.77 45.09 -18.15
CA CYS A 649 -3.65 43.65 -18.29
C CYS A 649 -4.47 42.93 -17.21
N ALA A 650 -5.05 41.79 -17.58
CA ALA A 650 -5.83 40.95 -16.68
C ALA A 650 -5.07 39.66 -16.30
N LEU A 651 -5.30 39.20 -15.07
CA LEU A 651 -5.05 37.82 -14.63
C LEU A 651 -6.38 37.23 -14.15
N LYS A 652 -7.06 36.46 -14.99
CA LYS A 652 -8.37 35.84 -14.68
C LYS A 652 -8.18 34.45 -14.09
N TRP A 653 -8.53 34.28 -12.82
CA TRP A 653 -8.38 33.01 -12.08
C TRP A 653 -9.73 32.35 -11.83
N ALA A 654 -9.91 31.13 -12.31
CA ALA A 654 -11.12 30.34 -12.10
C ALA A 654 -10.83 28.83 -11.97
N SER A 655 -11.80 28.09 -11.46
CA SER A 655 -11.82 26.62 -11.44
C SER A 655 -12.15 26.08 -12.84
N TRP A 656 -11.41 25.08 -13.33
CA TRP A 656 -11.66 24.48 -14.65
C TRP A 656 -12.70 23.36 -14.62
N THR A 657 -12.82 22.63 -13.51
CA THR A 657 -13.69 21.44 -13.40
C THR A 657 -14.98 21.69 -12.63
N TYR A 658 -15.00 22.63 -11.69
CA TYR A 658 -16.13 22.89 -10.79
C TYR A 658 -16.81 24.23 -11.07
N ASP A 659 -18.15 24.23 -11.06
CA ASP A 659 -19.00 25.41 -11.12
C ASP A 659 -19.21 26.10 -9.75
N GLY A 660 -19.87 27.25 -9.75
CA GLY A 660 -20.13 28.09 -8.58
C GLY A 660 -21.17 27.57 -7.57
N TYR A 661 -21.88 26.48 -7.86
CA TYR A 661 -22.63 25.73 -6.83
C TYR A 661 -21.75 24.72 -6.09
N GLN A 662 -20.63 24.30 -6.70
CA GLN A 662 -19.69 23.32 -6.15
C GLN A 662 -18.47 23.97 -5.47
N LEU A 663 -18.08 25.19 -5.89
CA LEU A 663 -16.82 25.82 -5.50
C LEU A 663 -16.97 27.35 -5.46
N GLU A 664 -16.73 27.98 -4.30
CA GLU A 664 -16.86 29.42 -4.11
C GLU A 664 -15.48 30.10 -4.03
N LEU A 665 -15.16 30.93 -5.02
CA LEU A 665 -13.94 31.74 -5.06
C LEU A 665 -14.18 33.12 -4.42
N GLU A 666 -13.27 33.53 -3.54
CA GLU A 666 -13.21 34.89 -2.98
C GLU A 666 -11.77 35.44 -2.97
N SER A 667 -11.63 36.75 -3.15
CA SER A 667 -10.36 37.47 -3.00
C SER A 667 -10.20 37.96 -1.56
N GLN A 668 -9.06 37.72 -0.91
CA GLN A 668 -8.83 38.20 0.47
C GLN A 668 -8.84 39.73 0.62
N SER A 669 -8.66 40.48 -0.47
CA SER A 669 -8.58 41.93 -0.51
C SER A 669 -8.97 42.43 -1.92
N GLU A 670 -9.61 43.60 -1.99
CA GLU A 670 -9.90 44.32 -3.24
C GLU A 670 -8.64 44.89 -3.90
N GLN A 671 -7.55 45.02 -3.14
CA GLN A 671 -6.21 45.40 -3.65
C GLN A 671 -5.26 44.21 -3.60
N GLY A 672 -4.49 44.00 -4.67
CA GLY A 672 -3.45 42.98 -4.73
C GLY A 672 -2.20 43.36 -3.93
N ASP A 673 -1.47 42.36 -3.43
CA ASP A 673 -0.38 42.59 -2.49
C ASP A 673 0.92 43.01 -3.19
N VAL A 674 1.21 44.31 -3.11
CA VAL A 674 2.41 44.97 -3.66
C VAL A 674 3.58 45.08 -2.66
N SER A 675 3.48 44.48 -1.46
CA SER A 675 4.50 44.64 -0.40
C SER A 675 5.92 44.20 -0.80
N ASN A 676 6.05 43.32 -1.79
CA ASN A 676 7.30 42.82 -2.33
C ASN A 676 7.52 43.21 -3.81
N TYR A 677 6.82 44.22 -4.30
CA TYR A 677 6.97 44.73 -5.67
C TYR A 677 8.29 45.48 -5.85
N GLN A 678 9.07 45.10 -6.86
CA GLN A 678 10.26 45.82 -7.29
C GLN A 678 9.94 46.64 -8.55
N ALA A 679 10.27 47.93 -8.54
CA ALA A 679 9.91 48.85 -9.61
C ALA A 679 10.59 48.47 -10.95
N ASN A 680 9.78 48.26 -11.99
CA ASN A 680 10.25 47.98 -13.35
C ASN A 680 10.91 49.24 -13.96
N GLY A 681 11.95 49.05 -14.79
CA GLY A 681 12.75 50.13 -15.41
C GLY A 681 12.16 50.76 -16.67
N GLU A 682 11.11 50.17 -17.24
CA GLU A 682 10.40 50.56 -18.46
C GLU A 682 8.95 50.98 -18.17
N PHE A 683 8.29 50.36 -17.19
CA PHE A 683 6.91 50.64 -16.79
C PHE A 683 6.80 51.07 -15.32
N HIS A 684 5.82 51.93 -15.03
CA HIS A 684 5.32 52.21 -13.68
C HIS A 684 4.03 51.42 -13.44
N LEU A 685 3.94 50.71 -12.31
CA LEU A 685 2.67 50.22 -11.78
C LEU A 685 1.85 51.41 -11.27
N LEU A 686 0.63 51.58 -11.78
CA LEU A 686 -0.34 52.60 -11.34
C LEU A 686 -1.35 52.03 -10.33
N ASP A 687 -1.86 50.83 -10.61
CA ASP A 687 -2.91 50.16 -9.83
C ASP A 687 -2.81 48.64 -9.98
N PHE A 688 -3.27 47.92 -8.95
CA PHE A 688 -3.36 46.46 -8.92
C PHE A 688 -4.59 46.06 -8.09
N THR A 689 -5.76 46.04 -8.73
CA THR A 689 -7.05 45.76 -8.08
C THR A 689 -7.59 44.37 -8.41
N ALA A 690 -8.21 43.71 -7.44
CA ALA A 690 -8.90 42.44 -7.59
C ALA A 690 -10.41 42.66 -7.74
N ARG A 691 -11.06 41.91 -8.64
CA ARG A 691 -12.52 41.90 -8.79
C ARG A 691 -13.01 40.46 -8.93
N ARG A 692 -14.09 40.15 -8.20
CA ARG A 692 -14.85 38.91 -8.38
C ARG A 692 -15.92 39.14 -9.44
N ASN A 693 -15.92 38.34 -10.50
CA ASN A 693 -16.99 38.31 -11.48
C ASN A 693 -17.78 37.00 -11.34
N VAL A 694 -18.96 36.94 -11.94
CA VAL A 694 -19.75 35.71 -12.11
C VAL A 694 -20.30 35.73 -13.53
N GLU A 695 -19.83 34.80 -14.36
CA GLU A 695 -20.27 34.65 -15.74
C GLU A 695 -21.26 33.48 -15.86
N TYR A 696 -22.21 33.59 -16.78
CA TYR A 696 -23.12 32.51 -17.18
C TYR A 696 -22.90 32.26 -18.67
N TYR A 697 -22.55 31.03 -19.05
CA TYR A 697 -22.25 30.68 -20.44
C TYR A 697 -23.48 30.07 -21.13
N SER A 698 -23.65 30.32 -22.42
CA SER A 698 -24.82 29.87 -23.20
C SER A 698 -24.98 28.35 -23.35
N CYS A 699 -24.11 27.55 -22.73
CA CYS A 699 -24.20 26.09 -22.64
C CYS A 699 -24.95 25.59 -21.41
N CYS A 700 -25.05 26.43 -20.38
CA CYS A 700 -25.03 25.99 -18.99
C CYS A 700 -25.86 26.96 -18.13
N GLU A 701 -26.63 26.45 -17.16
CA GLU A 701 -27.44 27.30 -16.25
C GLU A 701 -26.66 27.71 -14.99
N GLU A 702 -25.53 27.05 -14.75
CA GLU A 702 -24.67 27.21 -13.59
C GLU A 702 -23.82 28.51 -13.64
N PRO A 703 -23.60 29.18 -12.50
CA PRO A 703 -22.72 30.34 -12.41
C PRO A 703 -21.24 29.90 -12.43
N TYR A 704 -20.39 30.63 -13.15
CA TYR A 704 -18.94 30.43 -13.16
C TYR A 704 -18.26 31.65 -12.51
N PRO A 705 -17.83 31.56 -11.24
CA PRO A 705 -17.13 32.64 -10.57
C PRO A 705 -15.65 32.70 -11.01
N ASP A 706 -15.13 33.92 -11.18
CA ASP A 706 -13.70 34.17 -11.35
C ASP A 706 -13.21 35.32 -10.46
N ILE A 707 -11.92 35.29 -10.15
CA ILE A 707 -11.20 36.43 -9.58
C ILE A 707 -10.26 36.98 -10.66
N THR A 708 -10.64 38.13 -11.24
CA THR A 708 -9.81 38.86 -12.19
C THR A 708 -9.03 39.96 -11.47
N TYR A 709 -7.71 39.93 -11.57
CA TYR A 709 -6.85 41.03 -11.15
C TYR A 709 -6.55 41.95 -12.33
N GLU A 710 -6.88 43.24 -12.22
CA GLU A 710 -6.55 44.29 -13.19
C GLU A 710 -5.22 44.96 -12.79
N ILE A 711 -4.20 44.80 -13.63
CA ILE A 711 -2.88 45.44 -13.49
C ILE A 711 -2.83 46.63 -14.45
N ARG A 712 -2.67 47.84 -13.91
CA ARG A 712 -2.51 49.07 -14.70
C ARG A 712 -1.06 49.51 -14.74
N LEU A 713 -0.49 49.57 -15.94
CA LEU A 713 0.89 50.00 -16.18
C LEU A 713 0.90 51.29 -17.01
N ARG A 714 1.86 52.18 -16.75
CA ARG A 714 2.16 53.34 -17.62
C ARG A 714 3.61 53.29 -18.06
N ARG A 715 3.89 53.48 -19.35
CA ARG A 715 5.25 53.48 -19.87
C ARG A 715 6.08 54.65 -19.31
N ARG A 716 7.39 54.46 -19.19
CA ARG A 716 8.39 55.51 -18.93
C ARG A 716 8.86 56.10 -20.27
N PRO A 717 8.35 57.27 -20.70
CA PRO A 717 8.57 57.77 -22.06
C PRO A 717 10.04 58.14 -22.35
N MET A 718 10.83 58.49 -21.32
CA MET A 718 12.12 59.16 -21.48
C MET A 718 13.13 58.43 -22.37
N PHE A 719 13.18 57.09 -22.32
CA PHE A 719 14.06 56.30 -23.19
C PHE A 719 13.69 56.48 -24.67
N TYR A 720 12.40 56.37 -24.99
CA TYR A 720 11.86 56.50 -26.35
C TYR A 720 11.90 57.96 -26.84
N VAL A 721 11.68 58.93 -25.94
CA VAL A 721 11.80 60.36 -26.25
C VAL A 721 13.22 60.69 -26.72
N PHE A 722 14.26 60.26 -26.00
CA PHE A 722 15.64 60.57 -26.37
C PHE A 722 16.19 59.71 -27.52
N ASN A 723 15.83 58.43 -27.61
CA ASN A 723 16.44 57.50 -28.57
C ASN A 723 15.63 57.29 -29.86
N LEU A 724 14.34 57.61 -29.89
CA LEU A 724 13.47 57.42 -31.05
C LEU A 724 12.85 58.74 -31.54
N ILE A 725 12.20 59.51 -30.67
CA ILE A 725 11.46 60.72 -31.08
C ILE A 725 12.41 61.87 -31.43
N LEU A 726 13.33 62.22 -30.52
CA LEU A 726 14.24 63.34 -30.73
C LEU A 726 15.12 63.17 -31.99
N PRO A 727 15.72 62.00 -32.29
CA PRO A 727 16.46 61.80 -33.53
C PRO A 727 15.58 61.92 -34.78
N CYS A 728 14.37 61.36 -34.76
CA CYS A 728 13.43 61.49 -35.88
C CYS A 728 13.01 62.94 -36.14
N ILE A 729 12.76 63.74 -35.10
CA ILE A 729 12.47 65.18 -35.23
C ILE A 729 13.69 65.92 -35.80
N LEU A 730 14.91 65.63 -35.33
CA LEU A 730 16.14 66.26 -35.81
C LEU A 730 16.42 65.90 -37.29
N ILE A 731 16.26 64.63 -37.68
CA ILE A 731 16.44 64.18 -39.08
C ILE A 731 15.42 64.86 -39.99
N ASN A 732 14.12 64.84 -39.63
CA ASN A 732 13.09 65.54 -40.39
C ASN A 732 13.35 67.05 -40.49
N GLY A 733 13.87 67.67 -39.42
CA GLY A 733 14.29 69.08 -39.43
C GLY A 733 15.45 69.36 -40.39
N VAL A 734 16.45 68.48 -40.44
CA VAL A 734 17.59 68.57 -41.38
C VAL A 734 17.14 68.31 -42.82
N GLU A 735 16.26 67.36 -43.08
CA GLU A 735 15.74 67.09 -44.43
C GLU A 735 14.86 68.25 -44.94
N ASN A 736 13.91 68.74 -44.14
CA ASN A 736 13.06 69.86 -44.53
C ASN A 736 13.86 71.15 -44.72
N SER A 737 14.86 71.43 -43.88
CA SER A 737 15.75 72.59 -44.09
C SER A 737 16.62 72.44 -45.33
N ASN A 738 17.15 71.24 -45.65
CA ASN A 738 17.84 70.98 -46.91
C ASN A 738 16.94 71.15 -48.14
N ILE A 739 15.66 70.72 -48.07
CA ILE A 739 14.67 70.95 -49.14
C ILE A 739 14.43 72.46 -49.34
N ILE A 740 14.24 73.21 -48.26
CA ILE A 740 14.06 74.68 -48.30
C ILE A 740 15.31 75.36 -48.89
N ILE A 741 16.52 74.99 -48.45
CA ILE A 741 17.78 75.54 -48.95
C ILE A 741 17.98 75.21 -50.43
N SER A 742 17.68 73.98 -50.86
CA SER A 742 17.74 73.56 -52.26
C SER A 742 16.73 74.33 -53.14
N GLY A 743 15.52 74.55 -52.63
CA GLY A 743 14.49 75.39 -53.28
C GLY A 743 14.93 76.85 -53.43
N VAL A 744 15.50 77.44 -52.36
CA VAL A 744 16.04 78.81 -52.38
C VAL A 744 17.21 78.93 -53.36
N ILE A 745 18.17 77.99 -53.35
CA ILE A 745 19.29 77.96 -54.31
C ILE A 745 18.77 77.82 -55.75
N SER A 746 17.74 77.01 -55.98
CA SER A 746 17.11 76.83 -57.30
C SER A 746 16.39 78.11 -57.77
N HIS A 747 15.67 78.79 -56.87
CA HIS A 747 15.03 80.08 -57.17
C HIS A 747 16.07 81.19 -57.43
N LEU A 748 17.19 81.21 -56.70
CA LEU A 748 18.31 82.12 -56.94
C LEU A 748 19.01 81.85 -58.28
N ARG A 749 19.21 80.57 -58.64
CA ARG A 749 19.70 80.18 -59.97
C ARG A 749 18.74 80.60 -61.09
N PHE A 750 17.43 80.51 -60.87
CA PHE A 750 16.41 80.96 -61.83
C PHE A 750 16.45 82.48 -62.00
N LYS A 751 16.48 83.27 -60.91
CA LYS A 751 16.68 84.72 -60.95
C LYS A 751 17.99 85.11 -61.66
N LYS A 752 19.10 84.43 -61.38
CA LYS A 752 20.39 84.68 -62.05
C LYS A 752 20.38 84.33 -63.54
N LYS A 753 19.61 83.32 -63.98
CA LYS A 753 19.38 83.05 -65.41
C LYS A 753 18.51 84.10 -66.10
N LYS A 754 17.64 84.82 -65.37
CA LYS A 754 16.86 85.93 -65.93
C LYS A 754 17.73 87.21 -66.05
N PHE A 755 18.54 87.50 -65.04
CA PHE A 755 19.50 88.62 -64.97
C PHE A 755 20.72 88.51 -65.93
N PHE A 756 20.67 87.61 -66.92
CA PHE A 756 21.67 87.39 -67.97
C PHE A 756 20.95 87.18 -69.33
N LYS A 757 19.75 87.74 -69.46
CA LYS A 757 18.83 87.51 -70.58
C LYS A 757 17.90 88.71 -70.81
N ASP A 758 17.63 89.45 -69.74
CA ASP A 758 17.55 90.91 -69.75
C ASP A 758 18.98 91.48 -69.65
#